data_AF-A0AAD8DP22-F1
#
_entry.id   AF-A0AAD8DP22-F1
#
_cell.length_a   1.000
_cell.length_b   1.000
_cell.length_c   1.000
_cell.angle_alpha   90.00
_cell.angle_beta   90.00
_cell.angle_gamma   90.00
#
_symmetry.space_group_name_H-M   'P 1'
#
loop_
_entity.id
_entity.type
_entity.pdbx_description
1 polymer ?
#
loop_
_entity_poly.entity_id
_entity_poly.type
_entity_poly.pdbx_seq_one_letter_code
_entity_poly.pdbx_strand_id
1 'polypeptide(L)'
;MTESNRMWASASFVGVLIVIGLPLWWKTTEVYRVSLPYDKIDSFDTLSHSITTELTVLANDEATASEIVGLIEKAFEESDVIKLKITKSILSKQLHSTLDSVADEAEAVEEVAAAYDLNKHNSFYVVQRKPLFQDTWLAGERVMFFRDAKASKTVVEALKRVVYQTSVVEGAKSESADAARQTRFPPGGGYHIVLSVVHPRPDALTVELDAGEAVEDYIGSFVDELSVLHNFTLKSQWLHLLDFDFQAKEVRDTSDFGRHFAVRQDRLHLLLTKLEERMATHVSELPTINLALYAVPCERAPLVIYDNNARTTHESELPTINLALYAVPCERAPLVIYDNNEESELATVNLALYAVPCERAPLVIYDNNARTTHESELPTINLALYAVPCERAPLVIYDNNARTTHESELPTINLALYAVPCERAPLVIYDNNEESELATINLALYAVPCERAPLVIYDNNEESELATINLALYAVPCERAPLVIYDNNEESELATINLALYAVPCERAPLVIYDNNDQKVQSHVQAFMSPKWGGVVLGGPSEPDCRDARVTWKPNVRVVMGTFISQLRKLLGITDAEHIDGGHLEPLRSVTPRQWEIDNLLRIRTLEQLTSAERTLQSLAQLLGEISNIVINDEVGASINSAVDSIQQASALMAQGKLVEAYKMSQSAFLAAETAFMEPSLLALLYFPDDQKYAIYIPLFLPIMFPVVLSLKNLLLWFRGKPIHKEKMD
;
A
#
# COMPACT_ATOMS: atom_id res chain seq x y z
N MET A 1 -30.74 -65.74 -60.96
CA MET A 1 -30.50 -65.59 -59.51
C MET A 1 -31.82 -65.77 -58.79
N THR A 2 -31.95 -66.76 -57.91
CA THR A 2 -33.20 -67.06 -57.18
C THR A 2 -33.57 -65.90 -56.24
N GLU A 3 -34.86 -65.76 -55.94
CA GLU A 3 -35.36 -64.67 -55.07
C GLU A 3 -34.73 -64.71 -53.67
N SER A 4 -34.55 -65.91 -53.11
CA SER A 4 -33.82 -66.11 -51.85
C SER A 4 -32.37 -65.62 -51.92
N ASN A 5 -31.62 -65.90 -53.00
CA ASN A 5 -30.23 -65.42 -53.12
C ASN A 5 -30.16 -63.88 -53.23
N ARG A 6 -31.17 -63.24 -53.81
CA ARG A 6 -31.28 -61.77 -53.82
C ARG A 6 -31.59 -61.22 -52.42
N MET A 7 -32.47 -61.89 -51.67
CA MET A 7 -32.83 -61.51 -50.30
C MET A 7 -31.63 -61.65 -49.35
N TRP A 8 -30.86 -62.75 -49.45
CA TRP A 8 -29.63 -62.93 -48.67
C TRP A 8 -28.52 -61.93 -49.06
N ALA A 9 -28.37 -61.59 -50.36
CA ALA A 9 -27.45 -60.53 -50.79
C ALA A 9 -27.86 -59.15 -50.24
N SER A 10 -29.15 -58.80 -50.29
CA SER A 10 -29.70 -57.61 -49.64
C SER A 10 -29.47 -57.61 -48.13
N ALA A 11 -29.64 -58.75 -47.45
CA ALA A 11 -29.39 -58.88 -46.02
C ALA A 11 -27.92 -58.63 -45.68
N SER A 12 -27.00 -59.21 -46.46
CA SER A 12 -25.56 -59.02 -46.30
C SER A 12 -25.14 -57.56 -46.51
N PHE A 13 -25.65 -56.90 -47.57
CA PHE A 13 -25.35 -55.50 -47.85
C PHE A 13 -25.86 -54.56 -46.73
N VAL A 14 -27.11 -54.74 -46.30
CA VAL A 14 -27.69 -53.96 -45.18
C VAL A 14 -26.96 -54.24 -43.87
N GLY A 15 -26.57 -55.49 -43.61
CA GLY A 15 -25.77 -55.86 -42.44
C GLY A 15 -24.41 -55.17 -42.41
N VAL A 16 -23.67 -55.17 -43.53
CA VAL A 16 -22.38 -54.46 -43.66
C VAL A 16 -22.56 -52.95 -43.47
N LEU A 17 -23.62 -52.36 -44.06
CA LEU A 17 -23.88 -50.93 -43.92
C LEU A 17 -24.22 -50.53 -42.48
N ILE A 18 -24.96 -51.35 -41.74
CA ILE A 18 -25.31 -51.06 -40.34
C ILE A 18 -24.14 -51.36 -39.38
N VAL A 19 -23.41 -52.46 -39.59
CA VAL A 19 -22.35 -52.92 -38.66
C VAL A 19 -21.01 -52.21 -38.89
N ILE A 20 -20.72 -51.80 -40.13
CA ILE A 20 -19.46 -51.13 -40.50
C ILE A 20 -19.73 -49.71 -41.00
N GLY A 21 -20.68 -49.54 -41.93
CA GLY A 21 -20.94 -48.26 -42.58
C GLY A 21 -21.36 -47.15 -41.60
N LEU A 22 -22.37 -47.39 -40.74
CA LEU A 22 -22.86 -46.40 -39.77
C LEU A 22 -21.81 -46.08 -38.68
N PRO A 23 -21.13 -47.06 -38.03
CA PRO A 23 -20.06 -46.75 -37.07
C PRO A 23 -18.87 -46.04 -37.70
N LEU A 24 -18.46 -46.41 -38.91
CA LEU A 24 -17.37 -45.74 -39.62
C LEU A 24 -17.77 -44.32 -40.00
N TRP A 25 -18.98 -44.11 -40.53
CA TRP A 25 -19.50 -42.77 -40.84
C TRP A 25 -19.57 -41.89 -39.60
N TRP A 26 -20.09 -42.40 -38.48
CA TRP A 26 -20.10 -41.69 -37.21
C TRP A 26 -18.68 -41.31 -36.78
N LYS A 27 -17.74 -42.26 -36.77
CA LYS A 27 -16.34 -42.02 -36.37
C LYS A 27 -15.57 -41.08 -37.30
N THR A 28 -15.92 -41.04 -38.59
CA THR A 28 -15.30 -40.11 -39.58
C THR A 28 -15.99 -38.74 -39.67
N THR A 29 -17.15 -38.56 -39.05
CA THR A 29 -17.87 -37.26 -38.99
C THR A 29 -17.99 -36.70 -37.57
N GLU A 30 -17.33 -37.35 -36.61
CA GLU A 30 -17.05 -36.88 -35.26
C GLU A 30 -15.93 -35.84 -35.30
N VAL A 31 -16.09 -34.74 -34.56
CA VAL A 31 -15.08 -33.69 -34.45
C VAL A 31 -13.94 -34.19 -33.57
N TYR A 32 -12.68 -34.01 -34.00
CA TYR A 32 -11.53 -34.41 -33.18
C TYR A 32 -11.48 -33.60 -31.88
N ARG A 33 -11.37 -34.32 -30.76
CA ARG A 33 -11.29 -33.77 -29.41
C ARG A 33 -10.35 -34.61 -28.57
N VAL A 34 -9.39 -33.95 -27.93
CA VAL A 34 -8.59 -34.55 -26.85
C VAL A 34 -9.46 -34.75 -25.60
N SER A 35 -9.23 -35.84 -24.89
CA SER A 35 -9.86 -36.10 -23.59
C SER A 35 -9.30 -35.15 -22.53
N LEU A 36 -10.16 -34.32 -21.93
CA LEU A 36 -9.81 -33.41 -20.85
C LEU A 36 -10.07 -34.03 -19.47
N PRO A 37 -9.32 -33.64 -18.42
CA PRO A 37 -9.44 -34.19 -17.08
C PRO A 37 -10.61 -33.56 -16.29
N TYR A 38 -11.83 -33.67 -16.81
CA TYR A 38 -13.04 -33.10 -16.20
C TYR A 38 -13.19 -33.48 -14.72
N ASP A 39 -13.03 -34.76 -14.38
CA ASP A 39 -13.09 -35.25 -12.98
C ASP A 39 -12.10 -34.53 -12.03
N LYS A 40 -10.94 -34.07 -12.55
CA LYS A 40 -9.98 -33.27 -11.75
C LYS A 40 -10.44 -31.81 -11.63
N ILE A 41 -10.94 -31.22 -12.72
CA ILE A 41 -11.38 -29.81 -12.76
C ILE A 41 -12.62 -29.62 -11.86
N ASP A 42 -13.56 -30.55 -11.90
CA ASP A 42 -14.77 -30.55 -11.06
C ASP A 42 -14.45 -30.83 -9.58
N SER A 43 -13.26 -31.37 -9.28
CA SER A 43 -12.79 -31.59 -7.91
C SER A 43 -12.13 -30.36 -7.26
N PHE A 44 -11.93 -29.26 -8.01
CA PHE A 44 -11.34 -28.04 -7.49
C PHE A 44 -12.32 -27.26 -6.61
N ASP A 45 -12.03 -27.23 -5.31
CA ASP A 45 -12.65 -26.32 -4.36
C ASP A 45 -11.72 -25.13 -4.09
N THR A 46 -12.02 -24.00 -4.73
CA THR A 46 -11.27 -22.73 -4.59
C THR A 46 -11.13 -22.24 -3.14
N LEU A 47 -12.04 -22.64 -2.24
CA LEU A 47 -12.01 -22.25 -0.84
C LEU A 47 -11.07 -23.14 0.01
N SER A 48 -10.69 -24.33 -0.46
CA SER A 48 -9.93 -25.33 0.31
C SER A 48 -8.44 -25.03 0.48
N HIS A 49 -7.85 -24.15 -0.34
CA HIS A 49 -6.42 -23.87 -0.33
C HIS A 49 -5.95 -23.24 1.00
N SER A 50 -4.93 -23.82 1.62
CA SER A 50 -4.37 -23.28 2.87
C SER A 50 -2.84 -23.31 2.81
N ILE A 51 -2.22 -22.25 3.33
CA ILE A 51 -0.77 -22.05 3.32
C ILE A 51 -0.23 -22.38 4.71
N THR A 52 0.62 -23.40 4.79
CA THR A 52 1.36 -23.69 6.01
C THR A 52 2.52 -22.69 6.13
N THR A 53 2.69 -22.08 7.30
CA THR A 53 3.76 -21.11 7.59
C THR A 53 4.51 -21.52 8.85
N GLU A 54 5.84 -21.41 8.87
CA GLU A 54 6.64 -21.75 10.05
C GLU A 54 6.78 -20.53 10.98
N LEU A 55 6.47 -20.70 12.25
CA LEU A 55 6.59 -19.65 13.27
C LEU A 55 7.48 -20.18 14.41
N THR A 56 8.55 -19.47 14.75
CA THR A 56 9.43 -19.87 15.86
C THR A 56 9.28 -18.89 17.02
N VAL A 57 8.82 -19.38 18.17
CA VAL A 57 8.70 -18.59 19.40
C VAL A 57 9.91 -18.87 20.30
N LEU A 58 10.63 -17.82 20.65
CA LEU A 58 11.85 -17.80 21.44
C LEU A 58 11.61 -16.99 22.72
N ALA A 59 11.52 -17.66 23.87
CA ALA A 59 11.31 -17.00 25.16
C ALA A 59 12.44 -17.29 26.16
N ASN A 60 12.50 -16.50 27.24
CA ASN A 60 13.47 -16.68 28.33
C ASN A 60 13.17 -17.91 29.19
N ASP A 61 11.92 -18.36 29.22
CA ASP A 61 11.44 -19.48 30.02
C ASP A 61 10.29 -20.24 29.33
N GLU A 62 10.08 -21.49 29.75
CA GLU A 62 9.11 -22.42 29.17
C GLU A 62 7.64 -22.00 29.42
N ALA A 63 7.36 -21.26 30.51
CA ALA A 63 6.01 -20.83 30.84
C ALA A 63 5.58 -19.67 29.92
N THR A 64 6.41 -18.64 29.80
CA THR A 64 6.21 -17.53 28.85
C THR A 64 6.08 -18.05 27.41
N ALA A 65 6.94 -18.99 26.99
CA ALA A 65 6.83 -19.63 25.67
C ALA A 65 5.48 -20.34 25.49
N SER A 66 5.05 -21.13 26.47
CA SER A 66 3.81 -21.92 26.36
C SER A 66 2.54 -21.07 26.41
N GLU A 67 2.54 -19.96 27.16
CA GLU A 67 1.42 -19.01 27.22
C GLU A 67 1.22 -18.29 25.88
N ILE A 68 2.30 -17.76 25.30
CA ILE A 68 2.26 -17.07 24.00
C ILE A 68 1.87 -18.04 22.89
N VAL A 69 2.47 -19.23 22.84
CA VAL A 69 2.15 -20.24 21.84
C VAL A 69 0.68 -20.65 21.93
N GLY A 70 0.17 -20.94 23.13
CA GLY A 70 -1.24 -21.32 23.30
C GLY A 70 -2.24 -20.24 22.88
N LEU A 71 -1.89 -18.96 23.02
CA LEU A 71 -2.71 -17.85 22.54
C LEU A 71 -2.63 -17.67 21.02
N ILE A 72 -1.46 -17.87 20.41
CA ILE A 72 -1.31 -17.86 18.94
C ILE A 72 -2.02 -19.05 18.30
N GLU A 73 -1.86 -20.27 18.84
CA GLU A 73 -2.56 -21.47 18.35
C GLU A 73 -4.07 -21.24 18.36
N LYS A 74 -4.63 -20.77 19.48
CA LYS A 74 -6.06 -20.46 19.60
C LYS A 74 -6.53 -19.36 18.62
N ALA A 75 -5.71 -18.35 18.36
CA ALA A 75 -6.09 -17.23 17.48
C ALA A 75 -6.08 -17.58 15.98
N PHE A 76 -5.35 -18.64 15.60
CA PHE A 76 -5.24 -19.15 14.24
C PHE A 76 -5.97 -20.50 14.04
N GLU A 77 -6.55 -21.10 15.10
CA GLU A 77 -7.38 -22.32 15.04
C GLU A 77 -8.60 -22.14 14.12
N GLU A 78 -9.17 -20.93 14.08
CA GLU A 78 -10.30 -20.55 13.21
C GLU A 78 -9.87 -20.05 11.81
N SER A 79 -8.57 -20.06 11.46
CA SER A 79 -8.11 -19.58 10.14
C SER A 79 -8.09 -20.70 9.09
N ASP A 80 -9.06 -20.64 8.17
CA ASP A 80 -9.14 -21.55 7.01
C ASP A 80 -8.03 -21.35 5.97
N VAL A 81 -7.19 -20.31 6.12
CA VAL A 81 -6.24 -19.87 5.08
C VAL A 81 -4.78 -20.01 5.50
N ILE A 82 -4.43 -19.72 6.76
CA ILE A 82 -3.04 -19.74 7.23
C ILE A 82 -2.90 -20.72 8.39
N LYS A 83 -2.16 -21.81 8.13
CA LYS A 83 -1.88 -22.87 9.10
C LYS A 83 -0.49 -22.65 9.71
N LEU A 84 -0.45 -22.28 10.98
CA LEU A 84 0.82 -22.05 11.67
C LEU A 84 1.43 -23.35 12.18
N LYS A 85 2.64 -23.66 11.73
CA LYS A 85 3.50 -24.70 12.30
C LYS A 85 4.42 -24.04 13.32
N ILE A 86 3.99 -24.00 14.58
CA ILE A 86 4.69 -23.29 15.64
C ILE A 86 5.77 -24.17 16.28
N THR A 87 7.00 -23.65 16.34
CA THR A 87 8.13 -24.26 17.04
C THR A 87 8.43 -23.40 18.27
N LYS A 88 8.37 -23.99 19.46
CA LYS A 88 8.75 -23.31 20.70
C LYS A 88 10.17 -23.66 21.13
N SER A 89 10.89 -22.67 21.65
CA SER A 89 12.28 -22.79 22.04
C SER A 89 12.64 -21.78 23.14
N ILE A 90 13.58 -22.17 24.01
CA ILE A 90 14.13 -21.28 25.04
C ILE A 90 15.38 -20.61 24.48
N LEU A 91 15.54 -19.31 24.72
CA LEU A 91 16.71 -18.53 24.33
C LEU A 91 18.00 -19.13 24.92
N SER A 92 19.06 -19.16 24.11
CA SER A 92 20.38 -19.58 24.60
C SER A 92 20.89 -18.55 25.63
N LYS A 93 21.62 -19.00 26.66
CA LYS A 93 22.12 -18.10 27.71
C LYS A 93 22.96 -16.93 27.16
N GLN A 94 23.71 -17.19 26.08
CA GLN A 94 24.51 -16.19 25.39
C GLN A 94 23.61 -15.17 24.68
N LEU A 95 22.69 -15.62 23.83
CA LEU A 95 21.79 -14.74 23.08
C LEU A 95 20.88 -13.93 24.02
N HIS A 96 20.37 -14.54 25.10
CA HIS A 96 19.61 -13.82 26.12
C HIS A 96 20.44 -12.70 26.77
N SER A 97 21.70 -12.97 27.15
CA SER A 97 22.56 -11.93 27.74
C SER A 97 22.91 -10.82 26.74
N THR A 98 23.06 -11.13 25.46
CA THR A 98 23.32 -10.09 24.44
C THR A 98 22.08 -9.22 24.23
N LEU A 99 20.90 -9.82 23.99
CA LEU A 99 19.65 -9.11 23.72
C LEU A 99 19.19 -8.20 24.89
N ASP A 100 19.47 -8.58 26.14
CA ASP A 100 19.21 -7.74 27.33
C ASP A 100 20.27 -6.63 27.52
N SER A 101 21.43 -6.69 26.85
CA SER A 101 22.53 -5.71 26.95
C SER A 101 22.61 -4.72 25.78
N VAL A 102 22.10 -5.11 24.61
CA VAL A 102 22.09 -4.28 23.40
C VAL A 102 21.02 -3.20 23.51
N ALA A 103 21.43 -1.95 23.27
CA ALA A 103 20.56 -0.78 23.40
C ALA A 103 19.72 -0.47 22.14
N ASP A 104 20.07 -0.99 20.96
CA ASP A 104 19.28 -0.85 19.74
C ASP A 104 18.33 -2.04 19.52
N GLU A 105 17.16 -1.78 18.96
CA GLU A 105 16.39 -2.83 18.31
C GLU A 105 17.08 -3.35 17.04
N ALA A 106 17.80 -2.48 16.30
CA ALA A 106 18.50 -2.83 15.05
C ALA A 106 19.60 -3.90 15.27
N GLU A 107 20.49 -3.61 16.21
CA GLU A 107 21.62 -4.42 16.64
C GLU A 107 21.12 -5.75 17.28
N ALA A 108 19.94 -5.73 17.92
CA ALA A 108 19.28 -6.94 18.39
C ALA A 108 18.80 -7.84 17.25
N VAL A 109 18.36 -7.30 16.10
CA VAL A 109 18.02 -8.12 14.91
C VAL A 109 19.27 -8.79 14.34
N GLU A 110 20.41 -8.08 14.26
CA GLU A 110 21.68 -8.66 13.79
C GLU A 110 22.15 -9.86 14.64
N GLU A 111 22.00 -9.77 15.97
CA GLU A 111 22.31 -10.88 16.89
C GLU A 111 21.37 -12.08 16.71
N VAL A 112 20.08 -11.86 16.40
CA VAL A 112 19.16 -12.94 16.04
C VAL A 112 19.54 -13.54 14.68
N ALA A 113 19.93 -12.71 13.70
CA ALA A 113 20.39 -13.15 12.38
C ALA A 113 21.69 -13.96 12.40
N ALA A 114 22.57 -13.69 13.38
CA ALA A 114 23.76 -14.49 13.62
C ALA A 114 23.46 -15.89 14.19
N ALA A 115 22.32 -16.05 14.88
CA ALA A 115 21.89 -17.30 15.50
C ALA A 115 20.89 -18.12 14.64
N TYR A 116 20.09 -17.45 13.80
CA TYR A 116 19.01 -18.05 13.01
C TYR A 116 18.97 -17.49 11.59
N ASP A 117 18.67 -18.33 10.60
CA ASP A 117 18.54 -17.91 9.21
C ASP A 117 17.22 -17.16 8.96
N LEU A 118 17.30 -15.82 8.98
CA LEU A 118 16.18 -14.93 8.69
C LEU A 118 15.90 -14.78 7.18
N ASN A 119 16.83 -15.19 6.31
CA ASN A 119 16.67 -15.07 4.86
C ASN A 119 15.76 -16.17 4.29
N LYS A 120 15.51 -17.24 5.06
CA LYS A 120 14.57 -18.28 4.72
C LYS A 120 13.13 -17.72 4.64
N HIS A 121 12.58 -17.72 3.42
CA HIS A 121 11.18 -17.40 3.16
C HIS A 121 10.21 -18.30 3.95
N ASN A 122 9.07 -17.73 4.34
CA ASN A 122 7.96 -18.41 5.01
C ASN A 122 8.29 -18.99 6.41
N SER A 123 9.35 -18.49 7.04
CA SER A 123 9.64 -18.66 8.46
C SER A 123 9.74 -17.31 9.16
N PHE A 124 8.99 -17.14 10.26
CA PHE A 124 8.97 -15.92 11.05
C PHE A 124 9.37 -16.20 12.51
N TYR A 125 10.06 -15.27 13.16
CA TYR A 125 10.61 -15.42 14.51
C TYR A 125 10.00 -14.41 15.48
N VAL A 126 9.53 -14.88 16.63
CA VAL A 126 8.95 -14.07 17.71
C VAL A 126 9.82 -14.26 18.94
N VAL A 127 10.55 -13.21 19.32
CA VAL A 127 11.71 -13.30 20.22
C VAL A 127 11.51 -12.43 21.46
N GLN A 128 11.73 -12.97 22.66
CA GLN A 128 11.60 -12.19 23.88
C GLN A 128 12.80 -11.27 24.08
N ARG A 129 12.55 -9.97 24.30
CA ARG A 129 13.54 -8.98 24.70
C ARG A 129 12.96 -8.10 25.81
N LYS A 130 13.54 -8.16 27.01
CA LYS A 130 13.03 -7.39 28.17
C LYS A 130 13.18 -5.88 28.06
N PRO A 131 14.31 -5.32 27.56
CA PRO A 131 14.44 -3.87 27.35
C PRO A 131 13.67 -3.45 26.09
N LEU A 132 12.34 -3.47 26.19
CA LEU A 132 11.41 -2.93 25.20
C LEU A 132 10.51 -1.88 25.87
N PHE A 133 10.42 -0.71 25.25
CA PHE A 133 9.53 0.36 25.72
C PHE A 133 8.05 0.00 25.53
N GLN A 134 7.72 -0.55 24.35
CA GLN A 134 6.38 -1.01 23.98
C GLN A 134 6.21 -2.52 24.26
N ASP A 135 5.02 -3.08 24.05
CA ASP A 135 4.78 -4.52 24.25
C ASP A 135 5.40 -5.37 23.13
N THR A 136 5.40 -4.86 21.89
CA THR A 136 6.04 -5.49 20.73
C THR A 136 6.79 -4.48 19.85
N TRP A 137 7.80 -4.96 19.14
CA TRP A 137 8.53 -4.21 18.11
C TRP A 137 8.77 -5.11 16.89
N LEU A 138 8.30 -4.69 15.72
CA LEU A 138 8.32 -5.44 14.47
C LEU A 138 9.34 -4.85 13.49
N ALA A 139 10.31 -5.68 13.10
CA ALA A 139 11.42 -5.32 12.22
C ALA A 139 11.03 -5.26 10.73
N GLY A 140 11.94 -4.77 9.89
CA GLY A 140 11.92 -5.01 8.44
C GLY A 140 12.20 -6.48 8.05
N GLU A 141 13.00 -7.18 8.85
CA GLU A 141 13.35 -8.60 8.72
C GLU A 141 12.23 -9.50 9.26
N ARG A 142 12.38 -10.83 9.11
CA ARG A 142 11.40 -11.83 9.58
C ARG A 142 11.38 -12.04 11.11
N VAL A 143 11.51 -10.96 11.89
CA VAL A 143 11.63 -10.96 13.36
C VAL A 143 10.67 -9.95 13.98
N MET A 144 10.02 -10.34 15.08
CA MET A 144 9.33 -9.45 15.99
C MET A 144 9.84 -9.70 17.41
N PHE A 145 10.19 -8.63 18.13
CA PHE A 145 10.48 -8.68 19.55
C PHE A 145 9.21 -8.49 20.38
N PHE A 146 9.12 -9.17 21.52
CA PHE A 146 8.07 -8.98 22.52
C PHE A 146 8.64 -8.88 23.93
N ARG A 147 7.98 -8.12 24.80
CA ARG A 147 8.50 -7.81 26.15
C ARG A 147 8.35 -8.97 27.14
N ASP A 148 7.12 -9.40 27.38
CA ASP A 148 6.76 -10.46 28.34
C ASP A 148 5.48 -11.19 27.93
N ALA A 149 4.97 -12.08 28.80
CA ALA A 149 3.75 -12.84 28.55
C ALA A 149 2.48 -11.96 28.39
N LYS A 150 2.45 -10.73 28.93
CA LYS A 150 1.29 -9.82 28.80
C LYS A 150 1.18 -9.26 27.38
N ALA A 151 2.30 -9.12 26.68
CA ALA A 151 2.37 -8.73 25.27
C ALA A 151 1.75 -9.77 24.31
N SER A 152 1.37 -10.96 24.80
CA SER A 152 0.81 -12.06 24.01
C SER A 152 -0.39 -11.67 23.13
N LYS A 153 -1.25 -10.76 23.58
CA LYS A 153 -2.36 -10.22 22.78
C LYS A 153 -1.86 -9.38 21.60
N THR A 154 -0.97 -8.44 21.87
CA THR A 154 -0.34 -7.56 20.87
C THR A 154 0.46 -8.37 19.85
N VAL A 155 1.17 -9.42 20.28
CA VAL A 155 1.84 -10.40 19.41
C VAL A 155 0.86 -11.07 18.45
N VAL A 156 -0.29 -11.57 18.95
CA VAL A 156 -1.33 -12.18 18.11
C VAL A 156 -1.90 -11.18 17.11
N GLU A 157 -2.17 -9.95 17.54
CA GLU A 157 -2.73 -8.90 16.70
C GLU A 157 -1.75 -8.47 15.58
N ALA A 158 -0.47 -8.26 15.92
CA ALA A 158 0.58 -7.95 14.95
C ALA A 158 0.78 -9.07 13.92
N LEU A 159 0.79 -10.33 14.36
CA LEU A 159 0.85 -11.47 13.45
C LEU A 159 -0.37 -11.53 12.52
N LYS A 160 -1.59 -11.31 13.03
CA LYS A 160 -2.83 -11.44 12.25
C LYS A 160 -3.09 -10.27 11.29
N ARG A 161 -2.91 -9.02 11.76
CA ARG A 161 -3.27 -7.80 11.03
C ARG A 161 -2.15 -7.25 10.15
N VAL A 162 -0.90 -7.36 10.59
CA VAL A 162 0.26 -6.75 9.89
C VAL A 162 1.10 -7.79 9.15
N VAL A 163 1.58 -8.84 9.82
CA VAL A 163 2.54 -9.80 9.20
C VAL A 163 1.86 -10.76 8.22
N TYR A 164 0.72 -11.35 8.59
CA TYR A 164 0.01 -12.35 7.79
C TYR A 164 -1.26 -11.85 7.12
N GLN A 165 -1.75 -10.66 7.49
CA GLN A 165 -2.90 -9.96 6.90
C GLN A 165 -4.08 -10.89 6.56
N THR A 166 -4.56 -11.71 7.52
CA THR A 166 -5.39 -12.90 7.19
C THR A 166 -6.64 -12.55 6.37
N SER A 167 -7.29 -11.41 6.66
CA SER A 167 -8.44 -10.89 5.92
C SER A 167 -8.15 -10.58 4.44
N VAL A 168 -6.96 -10.10 4.13
CA VAL A 168 -6.51 -9.79 2.76
C VAL A 168 -6.20 -11.08 2.00
N VAL A 169 -5.62 -12.07 2.68
CA VAL A 169 -5.32 -13.40 2.14
C VAL A 169 -6.61 -14.23 1.97
N GLU A 170 -7.61 -14.05 2.83
CA GLU A 170 -8.98 -14.54 2.65
C GLU A 170 -9.66 -13.89 1.44
N GLY A 171 -9.54 -12.57 1.29
CA GLY A 171 -10.01 -11.83 0.11
C GLY A 171 -9.43 -12.34 -1.21
N ALA A 172 -8.20 -12.87 -1.19
CA ALA A 172 -7.57 -13.48 -2.36
C ALA A 172 -8.30 -14.76 -2.85
N LYS A 173 -9.10 -15.45 -2.01
CA LYS A 173 -9.97 -16.55 -2.46
C LYS A 173 -11.31 -16.08 -3.02
N SER A 174 -11.78 -14.89 -2.64
CA SER A 174 -13.13 -14.43 -2.95
C SER A 174 -13.40 -14.28 -4.47
N GLU A 175 -14.67 -14.40 -4.85
CA GLU A 175 -15.19 -13.99 -6.17
C GLU A 175 -15.31 -12.47 -6.26
N SER A 176 -15.78 -11.81 -5.19
CA SER A 176 -15.78 -10.36 -5.08
C SER A 176 -14.35 -9.85 -4.92
N ALA A 177 -13.97 -8.82 -5.67
CA ALA A 177 -12.70 -8.14 -5.45
C ALA A 177 -12.78 -7.30 -4.18
N ASP A 178 -11.94 -7.63 -3.19
CA ASP A 178 -11.68 -6.76 -2.05
C ASP A 178 -11.13 -5.40 -2.51
N ALA A 179 -11.21 -4.39 -1.65
CA ALA A 179 -10.77 -3.04 -2.01
C ALA A 179 -9.30 -3.01 -2.49
N ALA A 180 -8.45 -3.92 -1.98
CA ALA A 180 -7.07 -4.03 -2.42
C ALA A 180 -6.91 -4.78 -3.77
N ARG A 181 -7.67 -5.83 -4.10
CA ARG A 181 -7.65 -6.40 -5.47
C ARG A 181 -8.19 -5.42 -6.52
N GLN A 182 -9.07 -4.48 -6.14
CA GLN A 182 -9.55 -3.45 -7.07
C GLN A 182 -8.44 -2.49 -7.51
N THR A 183 -7.45 -2.21 -6.65
CA THR A 183 -6.31 -1.31 -6.94
C THR A 183 -5.09 -2.04 -7.49
N ARG A 184 -4.85 -3.30 -7.07
CA ARG A 184 -3.74 -4.14 -7.54
C ARG A 184 -3.71 -4.31 -9.06
N PHE A 185 -2.52 -4.32 -9.63
CA PHE A 185 -2.30 -4.86 -10.97
C PHE A 185 -2.60 -6.37 -11.02
N PRO A 186 -3.21 -6.87 -12.12
CA PRO A 186 -3.51 -8.29 -12.28
C PRO A 186 -2.21 -9.11 -12.33
N PRO A 187 -2.23 -10.38 -11.87
CA PRO A 187 -1.05 -11.24 -11.91
C PRO A 187 -0.57 -11.47 -13.35
N GLY A 188 0.75 -11.51 -13.56
CA GLY A 188 1.37 -11.78 -14.85
C GLY A 188 2.79 -12.35 -14.71
N GLY A 189 3.35 -12.85 -15.83
CA GLY A 189 4.72 -13.37 -15.89
C GLY A 189 5.82 -12.30 -15.77
N GLY A 190 5.44 -11.02 -15.89
CA GLY A 190 6.32 -9.86 -15.73
C GLY A 190 5.54 -8.56 -15.92
N TYR A 191 6.19 -7.43 -15.62
CA TYR A 191 5.63 -6.09 -15.79
C TYR A 191 6.61 -5.15 -16.49
N HIS A 192 6.09 -4.29 -17.36
CA HIS A 192 6.81 -3.08 -17.77
C HIS A 192 6.49 -1.96 -16.79
N ILE A 193 7.50 -1.21 -16.36
CA ILE A 193 7.29 0.07 -15.66
C ILE A 193 7.85 1.17 -16.56
N VAL A 194 7.00 2.13 -16.91
CA VAL A 194 7.34 3.19 -17.87
C VAL A 194 7.21 4.56 -17.21
N LEU A 195 8.33 5.24 -16.97
CA LEU A 195 8.31 6.67 -16.60
C LEU A 195 8.15 7.53 -17.85
N SER A 196 7.08 8.31 -17.88
CA SER A 196 6.75 9.25 -18.95
C SER A 196 6.90 10.67 -18.43
N VAL A 197 7.94 11.38 -18.87
CA VAL A 197 8.06 12.81 -18.59
C VAL A 197 7.26 13.57 -19.63
N VAL A 198 6.13 14.12 -19.21
CA VAL A 198 5.21 14.88 -20.06
C VAL A 198 5.62 16.34 -20.02
N HIS A 199 5.99 16.87 -21.18
CA HIS A 199 6.53 18.22 -21.33
C HIS A 199 5.67 19.03 -22.33
N PRO A 200 4.65 19.77 -21.83
CA PRO A 200 3.66 20.43 -22.68
C PRO A 200 4.22 21.53 -23.58
N ARG A 201 5.14 22.38 -23.08
CA ARG A 201 5.70 23.54 -23.79
C ARG A 201 7.22 23.65 -23.69
N PRO A 202 7.99 22.87 -24.49
CA PRO A 202 9.46 22.89 -24.49
C PRO A 202 10.08 24.20 -24.99
N ASP A 203 9.27 25.08 -25.57
CA ASP A 203 9.61 26.44 -25.97
C ASP A 203 9.57 27.46 -24.82
N ALA A 204 8.77 27.18 -23.78
CA ALA A 204 8.54 28.08 -22.64
C ALA A 204 9.19 27.61 -21.33
N LEU A 205 9.47 26.31 -21.21
CA LEU A 205 10.04 25.68 -20.02
C LEU A 205 11.17 24.72 -20.44
N THR A 206 12.30 24.75 -19.74
CA THR A 206 13.34 23.72 -19.82
C THR A 206 13.25 22.85 -18.58
N VAL A 207 13.23 21.52 -18.73
CA VAL A 207 13.15 20.57 -17.60
C VAL A 207 14.49 19.85 -17.48
N GLU A 208 15.19 20.04 -16.35
CA GLU A 208 16.47 19.38 -16.06
C GLU A 208 16.22 18.10 -15.22
N LEU A 209 16.06 16.97 -15.91
CA LEU A 209 15.83 15.65 -15.30
C LEU A 209 16.46 14.57 -16.19
N ASP A 210 17.32 13.71 -15.64
CA ASP A 210 17.60 12.43 -16.28
C ASP A 210 16.55 11.41 -15.83
N ALA A 211 15.59 11.13 -16.73
CA ALA A 211 14.49 10.22 -16.48
C ALA A 211 14.89 8.73 -16.57
N GLY A 212 16.06 8.42 -17.14
CA GLY A 212 16.59 7.05 -17.18
C GLY A 212 17.29 6.72 -15.86
N GLU A 213 18.26 7.56 -15.48
CA GLU A 213 19.00 7.44 -14.21
C GLU A 213 18.05 7.45 -13.01
N ALA A 214 17.09 8.39 -12.96
CA ALA A 214 16.13 8.47 -11.86
C ALA A 214 15.20 7.25 -11.73
N VAL A 215 14.94 6.51 -12.82
CA VAL A 215 14.14 5.26 -12.75
C VAL A 215 15.01 4.11 -12.29
N GLU A 216 16.21 3.98 -12.82
CA GLU A 216 17.12 2.88 -12.45
C GLU A 216 17.51 2.96 -10.96
N ASP A 217 17.92 4.14 -10.49
CA ASP A 217 18.37 4.34 -9.11
C ASP A 217 17.25 4.11 -8.08
N TYR A 218 16.06 4.66 -8.31
CA TYR A 218 14.97 4.67 -7.34
C TYR A 218 13.96 3.53 -7.52
N ILE A 219 13.62 3.18 -8.77
CA ILE A 219 12.64 2.12 -9.06
C ILE A 219 13.35 0.78 -9.26
N GLY A 220 14.57 0.75 -9.84
CA GLY A 220 15.41 -0.47 -9.94
C GLY A 220 15.66 -1.09 -8.58
N SER A 221 16.23 -0.31 -7.65
CA SER A 221 16.46 -0.75 -6.26
C SER A 221 15.19 -1.23 -5.52
N PHE A 222 14.01 -0.75 -5.91
CA PHE A 222 12.73 -1.23 -5.38
C PHE A 222 12.30 -2.58 -6.00
N VAL A 223 12.42 -2.74 -7.32
CA VAL A 223 11.91 -3.93 -8.03
C VAL A 223 12.88 -5.11 -8.04
N ASP A 224 14.17 -4.87 -7.83
CA ASP A 224 15.18 -5.94 -7.71
C ASP A 224 14.89 -6.86 -6.53
N GLU A 225 14.46 -6.30 -5.38
CA GLU A 225 13.97 -7.06 -4.22
C GLU A 225 12.68 -7.86 -4.51
N LEU A 226 11.92 -7.46 -5.53
CA LEU A 226 10.68 -8.12 -5.97
C LEU A 226 10.89 -9.08 -7.16
N SER A 227 12.13 -9.24 -7.64
CA SER A 227 12.50 -10.14 -8.75
C SER A 227 12.13 -11.61 -8.51
N VAL A 228 11.99 -12.02 -7.25
CA VAL A 228 11.50 -13.36 -6.85
C VAL A 228 10.05 -13.60 -7.29
N LEU A 229 9.23 -12.54 -7.40
CA LEU A 229 7.85 -12.61 -7.86
C LEU A 229 7.77 -12.42 -9.38
N HIS A 230 8.29 -11.29 -9.90
CA HIS A 230 8.05 -10.89 -11.27
C HIS A 230 9.31 -10.38 -11.97
N ASN A 231 9.42 -10.67 -13.26
CA ASN A 231 10.40 -10.01 -14.11
C ASN A 231 9.92 -8.59 -14.41
N PHE A 232 10.63 -7.59 -13.89
CA PHE A 232 10.37 -6.19 -14.20
C PHE A 232 11.25 -5.74 -15.38
N THR A 233 10.75 -4.79 -16.16
CA THR A 233 11.55 -4.12 -17.20
C THR A 233 11.25 -2.64 -17.15
N LEU A 234 12.26 -1.87 -16.78
CA LEU A 234 12.19 -0.43 -16.63
C LEU A 234 12.39 0.26 -17.98
N LYS A 235 11.64 1.32 -18.22
CA LYS A 235 11.72 2.16 -19.42
C LYS A 235 11.43 3.62 -19.04
N SER A 236 12.06 4.55 -19.76
CA SER A 236 11.75 5.98 -19.67
C SER A 236 11.42 6.54 -21.06
N GLN A 237 10.48 7.48 -21.13
CA GLN A 237 10.11 8.19 -22.36
C GLN A 237 9.78 9.66 -22.10
N TRP A 238 9.94 10.49 -23.13
CA TRP A 238 9.58 11.91 -23.13
C TRP A 238 8.41 12.17 -24.07
N LEU A 239 7.37 12.82 -23.56
CA LEU A 239 6.16 13.17 -24.31
C LEU A 239 6.08 14.69 -24.46
N HIS A 240 6.54 15.21 -25.59
CA HIS A 240 6.55 16.65 -25.87
C HIS A 240 5.25 17.13 -26.54
N LEU A 241 4.93 18.42 -26.37
CA LEU A 241 3.80 19.10 -27.02
C LEU A 241 2.42 18.53 -26.64
N LEU A 242 2.33 17.91 -25.46
CA LEU A 242 1.09 17.36 -24.91
C LEU A 242 0.46 18.35 -23.91
N ASP A 243 -0.16 19.43 -24.40
CA ASP A 243 -0.91 20.34 -23.52
C ASP A 243 -2.27 19.77 -23.12
N PHE A 244 -2.53 19.82 -21.82
CA PHE A 244 -3.81 19.46 -21.23
C PHE A 244 -4.48 20.69 -20.60
N ASP A 245 -5.66 21.04 -21.14
CA ASP A 245 -6.54 22.01 -20.53
C ASP A 245 -7.32 21.34 -19.40
N PHE A 246 -6.88 21.57 -18.17
CA PHE A 246 -7.55 21.12 -16.95
C PHE A 246 -8.88 21.85 -16.67
N GLN A 247 -9.23 22.86 -17.48
CA GLN A 247 -10.32 23.81 -17.22
C GLN A 247 -10.20 24.42 -15.81
N ALA A 248 -8.94 24.60 -15.38
CA ALA A 248 -8.61 24.98 -14.03
C ALA A 248 -9.06 26.41 -13.75
N LYS A 249 -9.68 26.62 -12.58
CA LYS A 249 -10.10 27.95 -12.16
C LYS A 249 -8.95 28.63 -11.44
N GLU A 250 -8.60 29.84 -11.87
CA GLU A 250 -7.70 30.69 -11.10
C GLU A 250 -8.40 31.10 -9.79
N VAL A 251 -7.79 30.75 -8.67
CA VAL A 251 -8.19 31.14 -7.32
C VAL A 251 -7.06 32.01 -6.78
N ARG A 252 -7.39 33.21 -6.31
CA ARG A 252 -6.39 34.10 -5.67
C ARG A 252 -6.15 33.64 -4.25
N ASP A 253 -4.88 33.62 -3.85
CA ASP A 253 -4.44 33.19 -2.53
C ASP A 253 -3.26 34.05 -2.05
N THR A 254 -2.74 33.69 -0.87
CA THR A 254 -1.57 34.31 -0.24
C THR A 254 -0.27 33.55 -0.52
N SER A 255 -0.25 32.62 -1.49
CA SER A 255 0.96 31.90 -1.88
C SER A 255 1.97 32.81 -2.57
N ASP A 256 3.22 32.35 -2.76
CA ASP A 256 4.24 33.11 -3.48
C ASP A 256 3.80 33.57 -4.89
N PHE A 257 2.94 32.78 -5.55
CA PHE A 257 2.36 33.09 -6.87
C PHE A 257 1.20 34.11 -6.80
N GLY A 258 0.64 34.40 -5.62
CA GLY A 258 -0.57 35.20 -5.40
C GLY A 258 -1.86 34.60 -5.98
N ARG A 259 -1.78 33.36 -6.46
CA ARG A 259 -2.86 32.57 -7.06
C ARG A 259 -2.44 31.10 -7.16
N HIS A 260 -3.41 30.21 -7.21
CA HIS A 260 -3.26 28.85 -7.71
C HIS A 260 -4.37 28.48 -8.70
N PHE A 261 -4.22 27.34 -9.35
CA PHE A 261 -5.17 26.82 -10.32
C PHE A 261 -5.88 25.57 -9.81
N ALA A 262 -7.15 25.72 -9.45
CA ALA A 262 -7.99 24.65 -8.93
C ALA A 262 -8.44 23.69 -10.05
N VAL A 263 -8.01 22.43 -9.98
CA VAL A 263 -8.36 21.33 -10.90
C VAL A 263 -9.30 20.34 -10.21
N ARG A 264 -10.50 20.12 -10.75
CA ARG A 264 -11.41 19.12 -10.16
C ARG A 264 -10.95 17.69 -10.44
N GLN A 265 -10.95 16.84 -9.42
CA GLN A 265 -10.55 15.43 -9.47
C GLN A 265 -11.33 14.64 -10.52
N ASP A 266 -12.62 14.94 -10.72
CA ASP A 266 -13.46 14.32 -11.76
C ASP A 266 -12.97 14.55 -13.20
N ARG A 267 -12.02 15.46 -13.43
CA ARG A 267 -11.42 15.72 -14.76
C ARG A 267 -10.08 15.05 -14.99
N LEU A 268 -9.45 14.48 -13.96
CA LEU A 268 -8.11 13.90 -14.08
C LEU A 268 -8.07 12.66 -15.00
N HIS A 269 -9.18 11.93 -15.14
CA HIS A 269 -9.30 10.82 -16.10
C HIS A 269 -9.09 11.24 -17.56
N LEU A 270 -9.44 12.49 -17.92
CA LEU A 270 -9.26 13.01 -19.27
C LEU A 270 -7.78 13.22 -19.62
N LEU A 271 -6.93 13.49 -18.62
CA LEU A 271 -5.47 13.51 -18.81
C LEU A 271 -4.96 12.11 -19.14
N LEU A 272 -5.46 11.08 -18.45
CA LEU A 272 -5.11 9.69 -18.73
C LEU A 272 -5.49 9.30 -20.17
N THR A 273 -6.68 9.66 -20.64
CA THR A 273 -7.09 9.42 -22.04
C THR A 273 -6.15 10.09 -23.04
N LYS A 274 -5.75 11.36 -22.83
CA LYS A 274 -4.76 12.02 -23.70
C LYS A 274 -3.37 11.39 -23.63
N LEU A 275 -2.98 10.84 -22.48
CA LEU A 275 -1.73 10.10 -22.34
C LEU A 275 -1.82 8.77 -23.10
N GLU A 276 -2.91 8.02 -22.99
CA GLU A 276 -3.12 6.76 -23.71
C GLU A 276 -3.08 6.93 -25.23
N GLU A 277 -3.62 8.02 -25.77
CA GLU A 277 -3.55 8.36 -27.20
C GLU A 277 -2.12 8.64 -27.72
N ARG A 278 -1.17 8.94 -26.83
CA ARG A 278 0.14 9.54 -27.18
C ARG A 278 1.35 8.85 -26.59
N MET A 279 1.19 8.08 -25.53
CA MET A 279 2.19 7.15 -25.03
C MET A 279 2.51 6.14 -26.12
N ALA A 280 3.80 5.84 -26.31
CA ALA A 280 4.21 4.73 -27.15
C ALA A 280 3.91 3.42 -26.42
N THR A 281 2.64 2.99 -26.42
CA THR A 281 2.23 1.64 -26.02
C THR A 281 2.77 0.68 -27.07
N HIS A 282 4.05 0.32 -26.90
CA HIS A 282 4.61 -0.86 -27.56
C HIS A 282 3.66 -2.03 -27.29
N VAL A 283 3.16 -2.64 -28.35
CA VAL A 283 2.31 -3.84 -28.26
C VAL A 283 3.16 -4.91 -27.59
N SER A 284 2.92 -5.09 -26.29
CA SER A 284 3.58 -6.06 -25.43
C SER A 284 2.52 -6.95 -24.85
N GLU A 285 2.84 -8.25 -24.77
CA GLU A 285 2.01 -9.25 -24.11
C GLU A 285 2.05 -9.09 -22.57
N LEU A 286 2.97 -8.27 -22.05
CA LEU A 286 3.10 -7.99 -20.62
C LEU A 286 2.34 -6.72 -20.19
N PRO A 287 1.63 -6.77 -19.04
CA PRO A 287 1.00 -5.59 -18.45
C PRO A 287 2.01 -4.47 -18.15
N THR A 288 1.57 -3.22 -18.33
CA THR A 288 2.41 -2.03 -18.18
C THR A 288 1.88 -1.11 -17.09
N ILE A 289 2.74 -0.73 -16.14
CA ILE A 289 2.49 0.27 -15.10
C ILE A 289 3.05 1.61 -15.59
N ASN A 290 2.17 2.59 -15.76
CA ASN A 290 2.55 3.92 -16.26
C ASN A 290 2.80 4.87 -15.08
N LEU A 291 3.98 5.49 -15.05
CA LEU A 291 4.31 6.56 -14.12
C LEU A 291 4.46 7.84 -14.96
N ALA A 292 3.66 8.88 -14.71
CA ALA A 292 3.70 10.10 -15.51
C ALA A 292 4.07 11.32 -14.66
N LEU A 293 5.18 11.98 -14.98
CA LEU A 293 5.53 13.29 -14.43
C LEU A 293 5.04 14.36 -15.40
N TYR A 294 3.99 15.09 -15.04
CA TYR A 294 3.47 16.20 -15.83
C TYR A 294 4.13 17.51 -15.42
N ALA A 295 5.02 18.04 -16.27
CA ALA A 295 5.65 19.34 -16.05
C ALA A 295 4.62 20.47 -16.28
N VAL A 296 4.17 21.10 -15.20
CA VAL A 296 3.14 22.15 -15.24
C VAL A 296 3.72 23.43 -15.85
N PRO A 297 3.13 23.99 -16.93
CA PRO A 297 3.59 25.27 -17.48
C PRO A 297 3.38 26.42 -16.48
N CYS A 298 4.36 27.32 -16.34
CA CYS A 298 4.32 28.46 -15.42
C CYS A 298 3.04 29.33 -15.52
N GLU A 299 2.43 29.44 -16.71
CA GLU A 299 1.15 30.17 -16.88
C GLU A 299 0.00 29.59 -16.05
N ARG A 300 0.04 28.28 -15.78
CA ARG A 300 -0.96 27.49 -15.04
C ARG A 300 -0.41 26.90 -13.73
N ALA A 301 0.77 27.32 -13.29
CA ALA A 301 1.36 26.89 -12.03
C ALA A 301 0.95 27.83 -10.87
N PRO A 302 0.80 27.30 -9.63
CA PRO A 302 0.72 25.88 -9.29
C PRO A 302 -0.68 25.32 -9.59
N LEU A 303 -0.77 24.07 -10.06
CA LEU A 303 -2.05 23.33 -10.12
C LEU A 303 -2.30 22.66 -8.78
N VAL A 304 -3.50 22.81 -8.23
CA VAL A 304 -3.94 22.16 -6.99
C VAL A 304 -5.19 21.34 -7.30
N ILE A 305 -5.23 20.08 -6.86
CA ILE A 305 -6.37 19.20 -7.08
C ILE A 305 -7.47 19.54 -6.05
N TYR A 306 -8.73 19.45 -6.48
CA TYR A 306 -9.95 19.80 -5.75
C TYR A 306 -10.96 18.65 -5.82
N ASP A 307 -11.59 18.31 -4.70
CA ASP A 307 -12.65 17.30 -4.65
C ASP A 307 -13.93 17.82 -5.34
N ASN A 308 -14.86 16.92 -5.60
CA ASN A 308 -16.20 17.17 -6.11
C ASN A 308 -16.99 18.21 -5.28
N ASN A 309 -16.70 18.32 -3.98
CA ASN A 309 -17.29 19.32 -3.08
C ASN A 309 -16.60 20.69 -3.11
N ALA A 310 -15.70 20.94 -4.08
CA ALA A 310 -14.95 22.20 -4.25
C ALA A 310 -14.06 22.61 -3.06
N ARG A 311 -13.72 21.65 -2.19
CA ARG A 311 -12.58 21.71 -1.27
C ARG A 311 -11.31 21.36 -2.05
N THR A 312 -10.15 21.88 -1.66
CA THR A 312 -8.86 21.30 -2.07
C THR A 312 -8.86 19.81 -1.72
N THR A 313 -8.22 18.93 -2.51
CA THR A 313 -7.92 17.56 -2.05
C THR A 313 -6.71 17.60 -1.12
N HIS A 314 -6.90 18.26 0.01
CA HIS A 314 -6.15 18.10 1.23
C HIS A 314 -7.19 18.00 2.33
N GLU A 315 -7.22 16.87 3.02
CA GLU A 315 -7.83 16.83 4.35
C GLU A 315 -6.97 17.69 5.26
N SER A 316 -7.47 18.89 5.61
CA SER A 316 -7.16 19.65 6.83
C SER A 316 -8.00 20.93 6.82
N GLU A 317 -8.78 21.16 7.87
CA GLU A 317 -9.45 22.43 8.15
C GLU A 317 -8.60 23.26 9.15
N LEU A 318 -8.98 24.54 9.35
CA LEU A 318 -8.50 25.51 10.37
C LEU A 318 -7.17 26.29 10.14
N PRO A 319 -7.13 27.62 10.44
CA PRO A 319 -5.93 28.45 10.35
C PRO A 319 -5.09 28.35 11.63
N THR A 320 -3.86 27.86 11.51
CA THR A 320 -2.93 27.67 12.64
C THR A 320 -1.49 27.83 12.14
N ILE A 321 -0.61 28.53 12.87
CA ILE A 321 0.79 28.73 12.45
C ILE A 321 1.59 27.46 12.76
N ASN A 322 1.54 26.46 11.88
CA ASN A 322 2.37 25.26 11.95
C ASN A 322 3.68 25.45 11.18
N LEU A 323 4.80 25.69 11.86
CA LEU A 323 6.09 25.97 11.22
C LEU A 323 7.20 25.03 11.71
N ALA A 324 7.78 24.24 10.81
CA ALA A 324 8.91 23.37 11.10
C ALA A 324 10.18 23.84 10.36
N LEU A 325 11.05 24.57 11.05
CA LEU A 325 12.27 25.15 10.45
C LEU A 325 13.50 24.29 10.73
N TYR A 326 14.21 23.89 9.68
CA TYR A 326 15.43 23.09 9.77
C TYR A 326 16.65 23.90 9.31
N ALA A 327 17.73 23.86 10.09
CA ALA A 327 19.03 24.42 9.73
C ALA A 327 19.06 25.92 9.35
N VAL A 328 18.15 26.74 9.91
CA VAL A 328 18.05 28.19 9.61
C VAL A 328 19.21 28.95 10.27
N PRO A 329 20.14 29.57 9.51
CA PRO A 329 21.34 30.20 10.07
C PRO A 329 21.07 31.65 10.50
N CYS A 330 20.67 31.83 11.75
CA CYS A 330 20.34 33.13 12.39
C CYS A 330 21.54 33.85 13.05
N GLU A 331 22.79 33.56 12.68
CA GLU A 331 24.00 34.08 13.37
C GLU A 331 24.16 35.63 13.42
N ARG A 332 23.38 36.39 12.64
CA ARG A 332 23.55 37.85 12.48
C ARG A 332 22.28 38.68 12.59
N ALA A 333 21.12 38.04 12.65
CA ALA A 333 19.82 38.70 12.73
C ALA A 333 18.89 37.85 13.60
N PRO A 334 18.05 38.47 14.46
CA PRO A 334 17.14 37.72 15.31
C PRO A 334 16.13 36.97 14.45
N LEU A 335 15.85 35.72 14.82
CA LEU A 335 14.69 35.01 14.30
C LEU A 335 13.52 35.42 15.20
N VAL A 336 12.56 36.14 14.63
CA VAL A 336 11.35 36.59 15.33
C VAL A 336 10.16 35.94 14.68
N ILE A 337 9.40 35.16 15.44
CA ILE A 337 8.07 34.69 15.07
C ILE A 337 7.09 35.55 15.86
N TYR A 338 6.14 36.14 15.14
CA TYR A 338 5.21 37.12 15.66
C TYR A 338 3.83 36.78 15.09
N ASP A 339 2.93 36.30 15.95
CA ASP A 339 1.50 36.19 15.63
C ASP A 339 0.75 37.38 16.24
N ASN A 340 -0.31 37.83 15.57
CA ASN A 340 -1.06 39.03 15.93
C ASN A 340 -2.41 39.01 15.20
N ASN A 341 -3.37 38.31 15.79
CA ASN A 341 -4.71 38.17 15.25
C ASN A 341 -5.59 39.35 15.72
N GLU A 342 -6.33 39.98 14.79
CA GLU A 342 -7.31 41.04 15.12
C GLU A 342 -8.76 40.53 15.06
N GLU A 343 -9.06 39.45 14.33
CA GLU A 343 -10.38 38.78 14.26
C GLU A 343 -10.20 37.26 14.05
N SER A 344 -10.06 36.47 15.13
CA SER A 344 -10.01 34.99 15.06
C SER A 344 -10.48 34.35 16.36
N GLU A 345 -11.36 33.34 16.25
CA GLU A 345 -11.94 32.58 17.39
C GLU A 345 -10.94 31.55 17.98
N LEU A 346 -9.89 31.21 17.23
CA LEU A 346 -8.80 30.29 17.60
C LEU A 346 -7.45 30.85 17.11
N ALA A 347 -6.62 31.33 18.04
CA ALA A 347 -5.25 31.79 17.77
C ALA A 347 -4.26 30.73 18.27
N THR A 348 -3.53 30.04 17.39
CA THR A 348 -2.58 28.99 17.83
C THR A 348 -1.26 28.97 17.06
N VAL A 349 -0.17 28.95 17.82
CA VAL A 349 1.22 29.04 17.33
C VAL A 349 1.96 27.73 17.60
N ASN A 350 2.14 26.92 16.55
CA ASN A 350 2.70 25.57 16.62
C ASN A 350 4.06 25.51 15.91
N LEU A 351 5.16 25.75 16.64
CA LEU A 351 6.47 25.94 16.01
C LEU A 351 7.55 24.98 16.51
N ALA A 352 8.17 24.26 15.56
CA ALA A 352 9.24 23.32 15.80
C ALA A 352 10.53 23.76 15.08
N LEU A 353 11.60 24.04 15.84
CA LEU A 353 12.89 24.44 15.28
C LEU A 353 13.91 23.32 15.44
N TYR A 354 14.61 22.98 14.37
CA TYR A 354 15.62 21.91 14.35
C TYR A 354 16.96 22.44 13.87
N ALA A 355 17.98 22.34 14.73
CA ALA A 355 19.37 22.74 14.43
C ALA A 355 19.47 24.19 13.94
N VAL A 356 18.88 25.14 14.67
CA VAL A 356 18.83 26.58 14.33
C VAL A 356 19.92 27.33 15.13
N PRO A 357 21.12 27.61 14.56
CA PRO A 357 22.26 28.14 15.31
C PRO A 357 22.15 29.65 15.63
N CYS A 358 21.20 30.04 16.49
CA CYS A 358 21.02 31.42 16.95
C CYS A 358 22.03 31.82 18.05
N GLU A 359 23.31 31.45 17.92
CA GLU A 359 24.32 31.70 18.97
C GLU A 359 24.53 33.19 19.33
N ARG A 360 24.20 34.12 18.44
CA ARG A 360 24.59 35.55 18.53
C ARG A 360 23.47 36.55 18.33
N ALA A 361 22.25 36.09 18.05
CA ALA A 361 21.07 36.93 17.91
C ALA A 361 19.89 36.21 18.61
N PRO A 362 19.00 36.93 19.31
CA PRO A 362 17.95 36.30 20.09
C PRO A 362 16.92 35.61 19.18
N LEU A 363 16.37 34.52 19.68
CA LEU A 363 15.16 33.90 19.16
C LEU A 363 14.00 34.41 20.02
N VAL A 364 13.04 35.09 19.38
CA VAL A 364 11.87 35.66 20.05
C VAL A 364 10.62 35.10 19.41
N ILE A 365 9.71 34.60 20.25
CA ILE A 365 8.43 34.05 19.84
C ILE A 365 7.38 34.82 20.62
N TYR A 366 6.46 35.44 19.90
CA TYR A 366 5.53 36.44 20.45
C TYR A 366 4.15 36.18 19.86
N ASP A 367 3.19 35.83 20.71
CA ASP A 367 1.76 35.82 20.39
C ASP A 367 1.10 37.02 21.11
N ASN A 368 0.09 37.61 20.49
CA ASN A 368 -0.57 38.81 21.01
C ASN A 368 -1.93 39.03 20.35
N ASN A 369 -2.98 38.57 21.03
CA ASN A 369 -4.38 38.65 20.57
C ASN A 369 -5.12 39.88 21.15
N ALA A 370 -4.37 40.86 21.67
CA ALA A 370 -4.81 42.02 22.46
C ALA A 370 -5.69 43.08 21.75
N ARG A 371 -6.54 42.70 20.78
CA ARG A 371 -7.42 43.58 20.00
C ARG A 371 -8.74 42.97 19.51
N THR A 372 -9.03 41.70 19.80
CA THR A 372 -10.26 41.06 19.29
C THR A 372 -11.52 41.68 19.92
N THR A 373 -12.58 41.80 19.11
CA THR A 373 -13.93 42.21 19.57
C THR A 373 -14.93 41.06 19.59
N HIS A 374 -14.43 39.82 19.53
CA HIS A 374 -15.16 38.57 19.53
C HIS A 374 -14.43 37.59 20.45
N GLU A 375 -15.18 36.64 21.00
CA GLU A 375 -14.70 35.60 21.90
C GLU A 375 -13.55 34.80 21.26
N SER A 376 -12.46 34.64 21.99
CA SER A 376 -11.28 33.86 21.60
C SER A 376 -11.20 32.69 22.57
N GLU A 377 -11.93 31.61 22.24
CA GLU A 377 -12.17 30.50 23.17
C GLU A 377 -10.85 29.84 23.62
N LEU A 378 -9.87 29.68 22.72
CA LEU A 378 -8.68 28.83 22.97
C LEU A 378 -7.37 29.37 22.34
N PRO A 379 -6.68 30.37 22.94
CA PRO A 379 -5.33 30.75 22.53
C PRO A 379 -4.29 29.72 22.98
N THR A 380 -3.48 29.15 22.07
CA THR A 380 -2.46 28.14 22.47
C THR A 380 -1.12 28.22 21.74
N ILE A 381 -0.02 28.17 22.49
CA ILE A 381 1.36 28.16 21.96
C ILE A 381 1.98 26.78 22.17
N ASN A 382 2.21 26.02 21.09
CA ASN A 382 2.86 24.70 21.13
C ASN A 382 4.27 24.77 20.49
N LEU A 383 5.31 24.65 21.29
CA LEU A 383 6.69 24.90 20.89
C LEU A 383 7.62 23.71 21.12
N ALA A 384 8.33 23.28 20.07
CA ALA A 384 9.22 22.12 20.12
C ALA A 384 10.62 22.45 19.56
N LEU A 385 11.55 22.88 20.40
CA LEU A 385 12.87 23.34 19.95
C LEU A 385 13.94 22.26 20.14
N TYR A 386 14.62 21.88 19.06
CA TYR A 386 15.64 20.84 19.00
C TYR A 386 16.97 21.41 18.53
N ALA A 387 18.03 21.25 19.33
CA ALA A 387 19.38 21.71 18.99
C ALA A 387 19.44 23.21 18.60
N VAL A 388 18.78 24.07 19.39
CA VAL A 388 18.80 25.53 19.23
C VAL A 388 19.76 26.14 20.27
N PRO A 389 21.03 26.43 19.91
CA PRO A 389 21.98 26.99 20.86
C PRO A 389 21.71 28.47 21.16
N CYS A 390 21.44 28.74 22.43
CA CYS A 390 21.17 30.04 23.04
C CYS A 390 22.37 30.53 23.88
N GLU A 391 23.60 30.08 23.60
CA GLU A 391 24.75 30.30 24.49
C GLU A 391 25.10 31.78 24.75
N ARG A 392 24.76 32.71 23.85
CA ARG A 392 25.15 34.14 23.97
C ARG A 392 24.01 35.13 23.67
N ALA A 393 22.82 34.63 23.37
CA ALA A 393 21.63 35.44 23.13
C ALA A 393 20.41 34.71 23.73
N PRO A 394 19.49 35.44 24.37
CA PRO A 394 18.37 34.82 25.07
C PRO A 394 17.36 34.20 24.08
N LEU A 395 16.68 33.17 24.57
CA LEU A 395 15.44 32.66 23.99
C LEU A 395 14.28 33.21 24.82
N VAL A 396 13.37 33.92 24.18
CA VAL A 396 12.21 34.55 24.83
C VAL A 396 10.94 34.07 24.15
N ILE A 397 10.01 33.56 24.94
CA ILE A 397 8.65 33.18 24.53
C ILE A 397 7.69 34.03 25.35
N TYR A 398 6.74 34.64 24.66
CA TYR A 398 5.84 35.64 25.23
C TYR A 398 4.43 35.43 24.66
N ASP A 399 3.50 35.04 25.52
CA ASP A 399 2.06 35.08 25.25
C ASP A 399 1.47 36.32 25.94
N ASN A 400 0.45 36.94 25.34
CA ASN A 400 -0.18 38.14 25.88
C ASN A 400 -1.57 38.39 25.31
N ASN A 401 -2.58 37.97 26.07
CA ASN A 401 -4.00 38.14 25.72
C ASN A 401 -4.68 39.25 26.54
N ALA A 402 -3.92 39.99 27.36
CA ALA A 402 -4.40 40.99 28.33
C ALA A 402 -4.99 42.31 27.76
N ARG A 403 -5.89 42.23 26.77
CA ARG A 403 -6.84 43.29 26.33
C ARG A 403 -8.13 42.76 25.69
N THR A 404 -8.47 41.49 25.82
CA THR A 404 -9.72 40.94 25.25
C THR A 404 -10.91 41.43 26.07
N THR A 405 -12.00 41.87 25.44
CA THR A 405 -13.19 42.37 26.17
C THR A 405 -14.15 41.25 26.60
N HIS A 406 -13.67 40.01 26.57
CA HIS A 406 -14.39 38.77 26.83
C HIS A 406 -13.39 37.73 27.37
N GLU A 407 -13.89 36.82 28.22
CA GLU A 407 -13.16 35.71 28.83
C GLU A 407 -12.45 34.86 27.76
N SER A 408 -11.19 34.48 28.02
CA SER A 408 -10.44 33.50 27.21
C SER A 408 -10.54 32.14 27.87
N GLU A 409 -11.37 31.21 27.39
CA GLU A 409 -11.74 30.00 28.15
C GLU A 409 -10.50 29.21 28.62
N LEU A 410 -9.62 28.73 27.72
CA LEU A 410 -8.45 27.91 28.10
C LEU A 410 -7.12 28.35 27.42
N PRO A 411 -6.39 29.38 27.91
CA PRO A 411 -5.04 29.71 27.42
C PRO A 411 -4.04 28.59 27.77
N THR A 412 -3.29 28.06 26.79
CA THR A 412 -2.28 27.01 27.05
C THR A 412 -0.94 27.19 26.33
N ILE A 413 0.16 27.14 27.10
CA ILE A 413 1.53 27.13 26.56
C ILE A 413 2.17 25.75 26.77
N ASN A 414 2.41 25.02 25.69
CA ASN A 414 3.02 23.69 25.70
C ASN A 414 4.43 23.73 25.08
N LEU A 415 5.46 23.58 25.91
CA LEU A 415 6.86 23.80 25.55
C LEU A 415 7.73 22.56 25.74
N ALA A 416 8.30 22.04 24.67
CA ALA A 416 9.20 20.89 24.68
C ALA A 416 10.59 21.28 24.12
N LEU A 417 11.58 21.43 25.01
CA LEU A 417 12.92 21.89 24.63
C LEU A 417 13.93 20.76 24.73
N TYR A 418 14.64 20.47 23.64
CA TYR A 418 15.55 19.34 23.48
C TYR A 418 16.94 19.81 23.04
N ALA A 419 17.96 19.57 23.87
CA ALA A 419 19.34 19.96 23.60
C ALA A 419 19.46 21.46 23.25
N VAL A 420 18.91 22.31 24.11
CA VAL A 420 18.91 23.79 23.98
C VAL A 420 19.94 24.36 24.97
N PRO A 421 21.23 24.52 24.59
CA PRO A 421 22.28 24.94 25.52
C PRO A 421 22.22 26.45 25.82
N CYS A 422 21.44 26.81 26.85
CA CYS A 422 21.32 28.16 27.38
C CYS A 422 22.29 28.40 28.56
N GLU A 423 23.55 27.97 28.45
CA GLU A 423 24.50 28.03 29.57
C GLU A 423 24.77 29.45 30.08
N ARG A 424 24.74 30.47 29.21
CA ARG A 424 25.22 31.84 29.53
C ARG A 424 24.27 32.97 29.12
N ALA A 425 23.12 32.66 28.54
CA ALA A 425 22.02 33.61 28.32
C ALA A 425 20.72 32.98 28.82
N PRO A 426 19.79 33.76 29.39
CA PRO A 426 18.59 33.21 30.01
C PRO A 426 17.60 32.69 28.96
N LEU A 427 16.86 31.67 29.37
CA LEU A 427 15.61 31.24 28.75
C LEU A 427 14.48 31.83 29.57
N VAL A 428 13.60 32.59 28.92
CA VAL A 428 12.46 33.27 29.56
C VAL A 428 11.17 32.89 28.86
N ILE A 429 10.20 32.44 29.64
CA ILE A 429 8.83 32.14 29.22
C ILE A 429 7.92 33.04 30.05
N TYR A 430 6.99 33.72 29.38
CA TYR A 430 6.07 34.68 29.99
C TYR A 430 4.67 34.46 29.42
N ASP A 431 3.71 34.21 30.31
CA ASP A 431 2.28 34.06 30.04
C ASP A 431 1.52 35.19 30.75
N ASN A 432 0.49 35.75 30.14
CA ASN A 432 -0.18 36.96 30.63
C ASN A 432 -1.60 37.18 30.06
N ASN A 433 -2.61 36.85 30.85
CA ASN A 433 -4.03 36.88 30.49
C ASN A 433 -4.85 37.77 31.45
N GLU A 434 -5.97 38.36 31.00
CA GLU A 434 -6.83 39.24 31.83
C GLU A 434 -7.89 38.38 32.58
N GLU A 435 -8.78 37.70 31.84
CA GLU A 435 -9.82 36.80 32.37
C GLU A 435 -9.74 35.43 31.65
N SER A 436 -9.65 34.31 32.38
CA SER A 436 -9.66 32.95 31.77
C SER A 436 -10.16 31.82 32.68
N GLU A 437 -10.89 30.81 32.17
CA GLU A 437 -11.32 29.68 33.01
C GLU A 437 -10.13 28.79 33.44
N LEU A 438 -9.22 28.45 32.50
CA LEU A 438 -8.13 27.49 32.76
C LEU A 438 -6.80 27.87 32.08
N ALA A 439 -5.93 28.58 32.80
CA ALA A 439 -4.58 28.90 32.33
C ALA A 439 -3.61 27.72 32.58
N THR A 440 -2.93 27.21 31.55
CA THR A 440 -1.99 26.07 31.73
C THR A 440 -0.67 26.18 30.97
N ILE A 441 0.44 26.01 31.69
CA ILE A 441 1.79 25.95 31.14
C ILE A 441 2.36 24.53 31.31
N ASN A 442 2.48 23.78 30.21
CA ASN A 442 3.07 22.44 30.20
C ASN A 442 4.48 22.49 29.61
N LEU A 443 5.50 22.11 30.39
CA LEU A 443 6.91 22.33 30.08
C LEU A 443 7.71 21.04 30.23
N ALA A 444 8.29 20.56 29.13
CA ALA A 444 9.13 19.36 29.08
C ALA A 444 10.55 19.71 28.60
N LEU A 445 11.51 19.70 29.51
CA LEU A 445 12.87 20.18 29.28
C LEU A 445 13.87 19.03 29.30
N TYR A 446 14.54 18.80 28.18
CA TYR A 446 15.46 17.71 27.93
C TYR A 446 16.84 18.25 27.54
N ALA A 447 17.86 17.98 28.36
CA ALA A 447 19.23 18.43 28.12
C ALA A 447 19.35 19.95 27.88
N VAL A 448 18.70 20.74 28.74
CA VAL A 448 18.76 22.21 28.77
C VAL A 448 19.69 22.65 29.91
N PRO A 449 21.01 22.78 29.71
CA PRO A 449 21.93 23.20 30.76
C PRO A 449 21.72 24.68 31.14
N CYS A 450 21.48 24.94 32.43
CA CYS A 450 21.27 26.29 32.98
C CYS A 450 22.34 26.69 34.01
N GLU A 451 23.59 26.26 33.81
CA GLU A 451 24.65 26.43 34.82
C GLU A 451 24.98 27.90 35.18
N ARG A 452 24.92 28.86 34.24
CA ARG A 452 25.39 30.25 34.49
C ARG A 452 24.38 31.33 34.17
N ALA A 453 23.22 30.96 33.65
CA ALA A 453 22.08 31.85 33.43
C ALA A 453 20.80 31.15 33.91
N PRO A 454 19.89 31.87 34.58
CA PRO A 454 18.67 31.27 35.10
C PRO A 454 17.71 30.90 33.97
N LEU A 455 16.96 29.84 34.21
CA LEU A 455 15.71 29.53 33.51
C LEU A 455 14.57 30.19 34.30
N VAL A 456 13.80 31.05 33.64
CA VAL A 456 12.71 31.81 34.27
C VAL A 456 11.40 31.54 33.55
N ILE A 457 10.39 31.12 34.31
CA ILE A 457 9.00 30.98 33.88
C ILE A 457 8.17 31.96 34.70
N TYR A 458 7.32 32.74 34.03
CA TYR A 458 6.44 33.72 34.65
C TYR A 458 5.02 33.49 34.13
N ASP A 459 4.10 33.21 35.05
CA ASP A 459 2.67 33.00 34.82
C ASP A 459 1.92 34.08 35.63
N ASN A 460 1.07 34.87 34.96
CA ASN A 460 0.48 36.08 35.53
C ASN A 460 -0.88 36.40 34.91
N ASN A 461 -1.94 35.92 35.57
CA ASN A 461 -3.33 36.08 35.13
C ASN A 461 -4.11 36.93 36.15
N GLU A 462 -4.91 37.90 35.70
CA GLU A 462 -5.62 38.79 36.65
C GLU A 462 -6.79 38.04 37.36
N GLU A 463 -7.72 37.41 36.62
CA GLU A 463 -8.76 36.52 37.15
C GLU A 463 -8.74 35.13 36.46
N SER A 464 -8.76 34.01 37.21
CA SER A 464 -8.89 32.65 36.61
C SER A 464 -9.40 31.54 37.53
N GLU A 465 -10.28 30.64 37.08
CA GLU A 465 -10.78 29.53 37.94
C GLU A 465 -9.65 28.54 38.32
N LEU A 466 -8.86 28.08 37.35
CA LEU A 466 -7.72 27.17 37.57
C LEU A 466 -6.46 27.64 36.84
N ALA A 467 -5.34 27.73 37.57
CA ALA A 467 -4.02 27.96 36.98
C ALA A 467 -3.10 26.75 37.22
N THR A 468 -2.48 26.19 36.19
CA THR A 468 -1.63 24.98 36.35
C THR A 468 -0.32 25.01 35.58
N ILE A 469 0.78 24.74 36.29
CA ILE A 469 2.13 24.61 35.68
C ILE A 469 2.60 23.16 35.82
N ASN A 470 2.71 22.44 34.70
CA ASN A 470 3.14 21.04 34.66
C ASN A 470 4.57 20.95 34.10
N LEU A 471 5.54 20.59 34.95
CA LEU A 471 6.96 20.67 34.64
C LEU A 471 7.63 19.28 34.64
N ALA A 472 8.16 18.86 33.50
CA ALA A 472 8.88 17.60 33.34
C ALA A 472 10.36 17.87 32.99
N LEU A 473 11.27 17.56 33.92
CA LEU A 473 12.70 17.89 33.83
C LEU A 473 13.55 16.64 33.62
N TYR A 474 14.30 16.64 32.52
CA TYR A 474 15.17 15.55 32.08
C TYR A 474 16.58 16.07 31.80
N ALA A 475 17.55 15.67 32.63
CA ALA A 475 18.96 16.06 32.49
C ALA A 475 19.19 17.58 32.32
N VAL A 476 18.61 18.39 33.22
CA VAL A 476 18.73 19.86 33.24
C VAL A 476 19.73 20.27 34.34
N PRO A 477 21.06 20.35 34.05
CA PRO A 477 22.06 20.72 35.07
C PRO A 477 22.01 22.22 35.37
N CYS A 478 21.60 22.54 36.60
CA CYS A 478 21.45 23.91 37.11
C CYS A 478 22.17 24.06 38.47
N GLU A 479 23.44 23.65 38.54
CA GLU A 479 24.21 23.61 39.80
C GLU A 479 24.57 25.01 40.37
N ARG A 480 24.53 26.06 39.53
CA ARG A 480 25.10 27.38 39.85
C ARG A 480 24.22 28.58 39.49
N ALA A 481 23.13 28.38 38.77
CA ALA A 481 22.06 29.37 38.61
C ALA A 481 20.69 28.68 38.85
N PRO A 482 19.71 29.37 39.44
CA PRO A 482 18.44 28.76 39.79
C PRO A 482 17.51 28.61 38.58
N LEU A 483 16.74 27.53 38.58
CA LEU A 483 15.40 27.50 37.96
C LEU A 483 14.48 28.35 38.84
N VAL A 484 13.79 29.32 38.24
CA VAL A 484 12.85 30.20 38.93
C VAL A 484 11.50 30.14 38.24
N ILE A 485 10.47 29.78 38.98
CA ILE A 485 9.07 29.81 38.54
C ILE A 485 8.37 30.87 39.38
N TYR A 486 7.73 31.81 38.71
CA TYR A 486 6.83 32.78 39.31
C TYR A 486 5.42 32.48 38.80
N ASP A 487 4.51 32.34 39.74
CA ASP A 487 3.08 32.10 39.56
C ASP A 487 2.40 33.22 40.37
N ASN A 488 1.78 34.18 39.68
CA ASN A 488 1.31 35.45 40.23
C ASN A 488 -0.09 35.77 39.70
N ASN A 489 -1.08 34.99 40.10
CA ASN A 489 -2.48 35.23 39.75
C ASN A 489 -3.18 35.98 40.88
N GLU A 490 -3.91 37.06 40.58
CA GLU A 490 -4.47 37.94 41.61
C GLU A 490 -5.77 37.38 42.22
N GLU A 491 -6.70 36.86 41.42
CA GLU A 491 -7.90 36.14 41.89
C GLU A 491 -8.06 34.76 41.19
N SER A 492 -7.56 33.69 41.83
CA SER A 492 -7.79 32.30 41.36
C SER A 492 -8.29 31.33 42.42
N GLU A 493 -9.22 30.42 42.06
CA GLU A 493 -9.78 29.45 43.00
C GLU A 493 -8.80 28.32 43.37
N LEU A 494 -8.04 27.81 42.40
CA LEU A 494 -6.97 26.82 42.63
C LEU A 494 -5.78 26.99 41.66
N ALA A 495 -4.60 27.29 42.21
CA ALA A 495 -3.31 27.20 41.51
C ALA A 495 -2.56 25.89 41.86
N THR A 496 -2.04 25.16 40.86
CA THR A 496 -1.31 23.90 41.09
C THR A 496 -0.05 23.72 40.24
N ILE A 497 1.03 23.23 40.84
CA ILE A 497 2.29 22.94 40.13
C ILE A 497 2.61 21.45 40.25
N ASN A 498 2.68 20.73 39.13
CA ASN A 498 3.00 19.30 39.09
C ASN A 498 4.40 19.08 38.50
N LEU A 499 5.27 18.33 39.18
CA LEU A 499 6.68 18.20 38.78
C LEU A 499 7.14 16.73 38.66
N ALA A 500 7.69 16.38 37.49
CA ALA A 500 8.26 15.07 37.20
C ALA A 500 9.76 15.19 36.87
N LEU A 501 10.62 14.51 37.66
CA LEU A 501 12.08 14.51 37.47
C LEU A 501 12.56 13.12 37.04
N TYR A 502 13.19 13.02 35.87
CA TYR A 502 13.71 11.76 35.35
C TYR A 502 15.18 11.91 34.90
N ALA A 503 16.05 11.09 35.49
CA ALA A 503 17.47 11.04 35.18
C ALA A 503 17.87 9.63 34.71
N VAL A 504 17.91 9.42 33.41
CA VAL A 504 18.45 8.21 32.75
C VAL A 504 19.19 8.66 31.48
N PRO A 505 20.40 8.14 31.17
CA PRO A 505 21.26 8.71 30.13
C PRO A 505 21.17 7.97 28.77
N CYS A 506 21.86 8.57 27.80
CA CYS A 506 22.39 7.98 26.57
C CYS A 506 21.41 7.65 25.42
N GLU A 507 21.80 8.16 24.24
CA GLU A 507 21.93 7.41 22.97
C GLU A 507 20.70 6.59 22.47
N ARG A 508 20.07 7.10 21.38
CA ARG A 508 18.86 6.60 20.66
C ARG A 508 17.55 7.03 21.37
N ALA A 509 16.80 8.06 20.97
CA ALA A 509 16.29 8.33 19.62
C ALA A 509 15.63 9.74 19.46
N PRO A 510 15.51 10.27 18.23
CA PRO A 510 14.42 11.17 17.79
C PRO A 510 13.24 10.35 17.19
N LEU A 511 12.03 10.94 17.05
CA LEU A 511 10.86 10.21 16.47
C LEU A 511 9.84 11.13 15.74
N VAL A 512 9.36 10.73 14.55
CA VAL A 512 8.82 11.66 13.51
C VAL A 512 7.74 11.04 12.55
N ILE A 513 6.52 11.64 12.49
CA ILE A 513 5.55 11.78 11.33
C ILE A 513 4.61 10.59 10.90
N TYR A 514 3.62 10.78 9.98
CA TYR A 514 2.49 9.90 9.49
C TYR A 514 1.29 10.71 8.84
N ASP A 515 0.07 10.21 8.50
CA ASP A 515 -1.14 11.01 8.04
C ASP A 515 -2.60 10.75 8.66
N ASN A 516 -3.45 11.81 8.81
CA ASN A 516 -4.92 11.97 9.11
C ASN A 516 -5.67 11.39 10.35
N ASN A 517 -5.17 10.40 11.08
CA ASN A 517 -5.91 9.79 12.21
C ASN A 517 -5.00 9.70 13.45
N ASP A 518 -4.65 10.87 13.96
CA ASP A 518 -3.47 11.10 14.81
C ASP A 518 -2.14 10.88 14.11
N GLN A 519 -2.02 11.60 12.99
CA GLN A 519 -0.80 11.81 12.22
C GLN A 519 -1.07 12.99 11.22
N LYS A 520 -0.17 13.59 10.41
CA LYS A 520 1.03 14.44 10.70
C LYS A 520 1.89 14.76 9.42
N VAL A 521 1.40 14.58 8.18
CA VAL A 521 2.15 14.80 6.90
C VAL A 521 1.53 15.89 6.03
N GLN A 522 2.38 16.73 5.41
CA GLN A 522 2.03 17.51 4.23
C GLN A 522 2.94 17.18 3.03
N SER A 523 2.34 16.63 1.98
CA SER A 523 2.98 16.44 0.67
C SER A 523 2.96 17.74 -0.13
N HIS A 524 4.13 18.24 -0.50
CA HIS A 524 4.27 19.31 -1.51
C HIS A 524 4.02 18.81 -2.95
N VAL A 525 3.63 17.54 -3.11
CA VAL A 525 3.43 16.88 -4.41
C VAL A 525 1.95 16.70 -4.67
N GLN A 526 1.48 17.32 -5.74
CA GLN A 526 0.13 17.12 -6.27
C GLN A 526 0.15 15.87 -7.15
N ALA A 527 -0.40 14.76 -6.66
CA ALA A 527 -0.34 13.47 -7.34
C ALA A 527 -1.65 12.71 -7.22
N PHE A 528 -1.96 11.89 -8.22
CA PHE A 528 -3.10 10.98 -8.20
C PHE A 528 -2.70 9.63 -8.79
N MET A 529 -3.44 8.59 -8.45
CA MET A 529 -3.25 7.25 -9.01
C MET A 529 -4.54 6.73 -9.62
N SER A 530 -4.41 5.89 -10.65
CA SER A 530 -5.53 5.23 -11.31
C SER A 530 -5.30 3.71 -11.29
N PRO A 531 -6.22 2.93 -10.68
CA PRO A 531 -6.14 1.48 -10.64
C PRO A 531 -5.86 0.87 -12.02
N LYS A 532 -4.93 -0.08 -12.09
CA LYS A 532 -4.53 -0.79 -13.33
C LYS A 532 -3.94 0.07 -14.44
N TRP A 533 -3.79 1.39 -14.25
CA TRP A 533 -3.07 2.29 -15.17
C TRP A 533 -1.72 2.72 -14.60
N GLY A 534 -1.70 3.13 -13.33
CA GLY A 534 -0.49 3.58 -12.64
C GLY A 534 -0.66 4.91 -11.89
N GLY A 535 0.38 5.74 -11.90
CA GLY A 535 0.50 6.95 -11.08
C GLY A 535 0.85 8.20 -11.88
N VAL A 536 0.29 9.35 -11.51
CA VAL A 536 0.60 10.66 -12.10
C VAL A 536 1.03 11.63 -11.01
N VAL A 537 2.15 12.30 -11.24
CA VAL A 537 2.68 13.39 -10.42
C VAL A 537 2.63 14.68 -11.24
N LEU A 538 1.97 15.71 -10.72
CA LEU A 538 1.97 17.06 -11.29
C LEU A 538 3.19 17.80 -10.73
N GLY A 539 4.20 17.95 -11.57
CA GLY A 539 5.42 18.67 -11.24
C GLY A 539 5.22 20.17 -11.44
N GLY A 540 4.90 20.87 -10.35
CA GLY A 540 4.85 22.33 -10.33
C GLY A 540 6.26 22.95 -10.26
N PRO A 541 6.64 23.84 -11.18
CA PRO A 541 7.75 24.76 -10.95
C PRO A 541 7.41 25.72 -9.80
N SER A 542 8.43 26.11 -9.03
CA SER A 542 8.30 27.10 -7.98
C SER A 542 8.16 28.50 -8.55
N GLU A 543 7.69 29.46 -7.75
CA GLU A 543 7.53 30.84 -8.22
C GLU A 543 8.87 31.45 -8.71
N PRO A 544 10.01 31.26 -8.01
CA PRO A 544 11.32 31.71 -8.48
C PRO A 544 11.73 31.13 -9.83
N ASP A 545 11.43 29.85 -10.10
CA ASP A 545 11.69 29.23 -11.41
C ASP A 545 10.98 30.03 -12.50
N CYS A 546 9.71 30.37 -12.26
CA CYS A 546 8.82 31.01 -13.23
C CYS A 546 9.06 32.52 -13.48
N ARG A 547 10.03 33.17 -12.82
CA ARG A 547 10.29 34.62 -12.99
C ARG A 547 11.06 34.99 -14.27
N ASP A 548 11.88 34.10 -14.81
CA ASP A 548 12.84 34.42 -15.87
C ASP A 548 12.36 34.08 -17.30
N ALA A 549 12.87 34.82 -18.29
CA ALA A 549 12.51 34.66 -19.71
C ALA A 549 13.01 33.34 -20.38
N ARG A 550 13.76 32.52 -19.65
CA ARG A 550 14.15 31.14 -20.01
C ARG A 550 14.14 30.28 -18.76
N VAL A 551 12.94 29.93 -18.30
CA VAL A 551 12.74 29.09 -17.12
C VAL A 551 13.44 27.74 -17.29
N THR A 552 14.31 27.39 -16.34
CA THR A 552 14.84 26.03 -16.18
C THR A 552 14.33 25.50 -14.85
N TRP A 553 13.47 24.50 -14.89
CA TRP A 553 12.93 23.84 -13.70
C TRP A 553 13.65 22.51 -13.46
N LYS A 554 14.10 22.32 -12.23
CA LYS A 554 14.76 21.09 -11.77
C LYS A 554 13.84 20.37 -10.76
N PRO A 555 13.07 19.34 -11.16
CA PRO A 555 12.22 18.61 -10.23
C PRO A 555 13.03 18.00 -9.07
N ASN A 556 12.46 18.02 -7.87
CA ASN A 556 13.02 17.29 -6.74
C ASN A 556 12.81 15.78 -6.94
N VAL A 557 13.81 15.14 -7.56
CA VAL A 557 13.77 13.72 -7.96
C VAL A 557 13.44 12.80 -6.79
N ARG A 558 14.04 13.02 -5.62
CA ARG A 558 13.78 12.22 -4.41
C ARG A 558 12.30 12.24 -4.01
N VAL A 559 11.70 13.42 -4.05
CA VAL A 559 10.29 13.63 -3.70
C VAL A 559 9.36 13.01 -4.74
N VAL A 560 9.61 13.27 -6.03
CA VAL A 560 8.83 12.70 -7.15
C VAL A 560 8.90 11.17 -7.16
N MET A 561 10.10 10.59 -7.06
CA MET A 561 10.27 9.13 -7.05
C MET A 561 9.72 8.50 -5.77
N GLY A 562 9.86 9.16 -4.60
CA GLY A 562 9.23 8.72 -3.35
C GLY A 562 7.70 8.62 -3.47
N THR A 563 7.05 9.58 -4.14
CA THR A 563 5.61 9.49 -4.46
C THR A 563 5.29 8.32 -5.39
N PHE A 564 6.07 8.11 -6.46
CA PHE A 564 5.88 6.97 -7.35
C PHE A 564 6.10 5.62 -6.66
N ILE A 565 7.08 5.51 -5.75
CA ILE A 565 7.32 4.32 -4.93
C ILE A 565 6.12 4.03 -4.02
N SER A 566 5.58 5.04 -3.33
CA SER A 566 4.37 4.88 -2.52
C SER A 566 3.18 4.39 -3.36
N GLN A 567 2.98 4.95 -4.55
CA GLN A 567 1.96 4.48 -5.50
C GLN A 567 2.23 3.05 -5.98
N LEU A 568 3.48 2.70 -6.31
CA LEU A 568 3.87 1.35 -6.75
C LEU A 568 3.65 0.29 -5.67
N ARG A 569 3.97 0.58 -4.40
CA ARG A 569 3.70 -0.33 -3.27
C ARG A 569 2.22 -0.72 -3.24
N LYS A 570 1.32 0.27 -3.29
CA LYS A 570 -0.14 0.05 -3.33
C LYS A 570 -0.59 -0.69 -4.59
N LEU A 571 -0.05 -0.35 -5.76
CA LEU A 571 -0.38 -0.99 -7.05
C LEU A 571 0.11 -2.44 -7.17
N LEU A 572 1.20 -2.82 -6.50
CA LEU A 572 1.69 -4.20 -6.48
C LEU A 572 0.98 -5.06 -5.42
N GLY A 573 0.38 -4.41 -4.42
CA GLY A 573 -0.44 -5.05 -3.38
C GLY A 573 0.14 -4.98 -1.96
N ILE A 574 1.22 -4.22 -1.76
CA ILE A 574 1.73 -3.89 -0.42
C ILE A 574 0.81 -2.83 0.16
N THR A 575 0.01 -3.20 1.15
CA THR A 575 -0.86 -2.27 1.87
C THR A 575 -0.07 -1.50 2.92
N ASP A 576 -0.55 -0.33 3.30
CA ASP A 576 -0.07 0.35 4.50
C ASP A 576 -0.42 -0.52 5.73
N ALA A 577 0.43 -0.50 6.75
CA ALA A 577 0.24 -1.29 7.97
C ALA A 577 -0.67 -0.54 8.95
N GLU A 578 -1.66 -1.24 9.53
CA GLU A 578 -2.52 -0.68 10.57
C GLU A 578 -1.72 -0.37 11.85
N HIS A 579 -2.11 0.70 12.57
CA HIS A 579 -1.60 0.95 13.92
C HIS A 579 -2.07 -0.15 14.88
N ILE A 580 -1.23 -0.51 15.85
CA ILE A 580 -1.54 -1.51 16.88
C ILE A 580 -1.19 -0.93 18.24
N ASP A 581 -2.15 -0.94 19.16
CA ASP A 581 -1.97 -0.47 20.54
C ASP A 581 -0.84 -1.25 21.24
N GLY A 582 0.23 -0.56 21.62
CA GLY A 582 1.41 -1.15 22.24
C GLY A 582 2.36 -1.90 21.28
N GLY A 583 2.16 -1.79 19.97
CA GLY A 583 3.05 -2.34 18.94
C GLY A 583 3.76 -1.27 18.13
N HIS A 584 5.09 -1.34 18.08
CA HIS A 584 5.90 -0.50 17.20
C HIS A 584 6.18 -1.24 15.89
N LEU A 585 5.87 -0.63 14.76
CA LEU A 585 6.39 -1.06 13.46
C LEU A 585 7.56 -0.17 13.08
N GLU A 586 8.71 -0.78 12.78
CA GLU A 586 9.90 -0.07 12.36
C GLU A 586 9.65 0.81 11.11
N PRO A 587 10.02 2.10 11.12
CA PRO A 587 9.94 2.97 9.94
C PRO A 587 10.78 2.44 8.77
N LEU A 588 10.31 2.65 7.54
CA LEU A 588 11.07 2.27 6.34
C LEU A 588 12.37 3.08 6.24
N ARG A 589 13.50 2.44 6.56
CA ARG A 589 14.86 3.01 6.41
C ARG A 589 15.25 3.27 4.95
N SER A 590 14.54 2.62 4.03
CA SER A 590 14.87 2.46 2.62
C SER A 590 13.56 2.38 1.81
N VAL A 591 13.67 2.57 0.50
CA VAL A 591 12.61 2.37 -0.49
C VAL A 591 12.10 0.92 -0.52
N THR A 592 12.96 -0.03 -0.16
CA THR A 592 12.74 -1.47 -0.30
C THR A 592 11.51 -2.00 0.47
N PRO A 593 10.84 -3.05 -0.02
CA PRO A 593 9.88 -3.82 0.76
C PRO A 593 10.54 -4.46 1.99
N ARG A 594 9.76 -4.70 3.05
CA ARG A 594 10.17 -5.53 4.20
C ARG A 594 10.16 -7.01 3.82
N GLN A 595 11.01 -7.82 4.42
CA GLN A 595 11.16 -9.24 4.05
C GLN A 595 9.87 -10.05 4.23
N TRP A 596 9.07 -9.72 5.27
CA TRP A 596 7.78 -10.35 5.50
C TRP A 596 6.65 -9.80 4.61
N GLU A 597 6.77 -8.56 4.09
CA GLU A 597 5.85 -8.02 3.06
C GLU A 597 6.01 -8.82 1.76
N ILE A 598 7.24 -9.17 1.37
CA ILE A 598 7.53 -10.02 0.21
C ILE A 598 6.89 -11.41 0.38
N ASP A 599 7.04 -12.02 1.55
CA ASP A 599 6.39 -13.30 1.86
C ASP A 599 4.85 -13.17 1.82
N ASN A 600 4.28 -12.07 2.30
CA ASN A 600 2.83 -11.86 2.24
C ASN A 600 2.32 -11.65 0.80
N LEU A 601 3.05 -10.89 -0.03
CA LEU A 601 2.77 -10.79 -1.47
C LEU A 601 2.79 -12.16 -2.15
N LEU A 602 3.79 -13.00 -1.85
CA LEU A 602 3.86 -14.37 -2.37
C LEU A 602 2.61 -15.19 -1.97
N ARG A 603 2.13 -15.09 -0.71
CA ARG A 603 0.90 -15.77 -0.26
C ARG A 603 -0.33 -15.30 -1.03
N ILE A 604 -0.54 -13.98 -1.08
CA ILE A 604 -1.66 -13.36 -1.80
C ILE A 604 -1.62 -13.80 -3.27
N ARG A 605 -0.52 -13.56 -3.98
CA ARG A 605 -0.42 -13.85 -5.42
C ARG A 605 -0.55 -15.35 -5.74
N THR A 606 -0.07 -16.24 -4.88
CA THR A 606 -0.25 -17.69 -5.05
C THR A 606 -1.74 -18.06 -5.04
N LEU A 607 -2.50 -17.55 -4.08
CA LEU A 607 -3.95 -17.81 -3.99
C LEU A 607 -4.72 -17.10 -5.11
N GLU A 608 -4.42 -15.83 -5.41
CA GLU A 608 -5.06 -15.12 -6.53
C GLU A 608 -4.88 -15.87 -7.86
N GLN A 609 -3.67 -16.36 -8.14
CA GLN A 609 -3.35 -17.11 -9.36
C GLN A 609 -4.03 -18.48 -9.41
N LEU A 610 -4.01 -19.25 -8.32
CA LEU A 610 -4.68 -20.56 -8.28
C LEU A 610 -6.19 -20.44 -8.40
N THR A 611 -6.81 -19.56 -7.62
CA THR A 611 -8.25 -19.30 -7.69
C THR A 611 -8.66 -18.81 -9.09
N SER A 612 -7.85 -17.96 -9.73
CA SER A 612 -8.11 -17.54 -11.12
C SER A 612 -7.95 -18.70 -12.11
N ALA A 613 -6.89 -19.51 -12.00
CA ALA A 613 -6.65 -20.64 -12.88
C ALA A 613 -7.77 -21.70 -12.77
N GLU A 614 -8.20 -22.02 -11.56
CA GLU A 614 -9.32 -22.94 -11.30
C GLU A 614 -10.62 -22.42 -11.92
N ARG A 615 -10.95 -21.13 -11.74
CA ARG A 615 -12.14 -20.50 -12.35
C ARG A 615 -12.07 -20.46 -13.88
N THR A 616 -10.91 -20.14 -14.47
CA THR A 616 -10.69 -20.17 -15.92
C THR A 616 -10.89 -21.60 -16.45
N LEU A 617 -10.34 -22.62 -15.78
CA LEU A 617 -10.52 -24.02 -16.15
C LEU A 617 -11.95 -24.53 -15.99
N GLN A 618 -12.65 -24.16 -14.92
CA GLN A 618 -14.07 -24.51 -14.70
C GLN A 618 -14.96 -23.87 -15.78
N SER A 619 -14.76 -22.59 -16.07
CA SER A 619 -15.47 -21.87 -17.14
C SER A 619 -15.22 -22.51 -18.50
N LEU A 620 -13.96 -22.86 -18.79
CA LEU A 620 -13.56 -23.55 -20.01
C LEU A 620 -14.18 -24.95 -20.12
N ALA A 621 -14.18 -25.72 -19.03
CA ALA A 621 -14.79 -27.04 -18.98
C ALA A 621 -16.31 -26.97 -19.23
N GLN A 622 -17.01 -26.00 -18.64
CA GLN A 622 -18.43 -25.77 -18.89
C GLN A 622 -18.68 -25.44 -20.36
N LEU A 623 -17.95 -24.48 -20.95
CA LEU A 623 -18.10 -24.08 -22.35
C LEU A 623 -17.86 -25.24 -23.33
N LEU A 624 -16.82 -26.05 -23.09
CA LEU A 624 -16.48 -27.20 -23.94
C LEU A 624 -17.46 -28.39 -23.78
N GLY A 625 -18.12 -28.48 -22.62
CA GLY A 625 -19.19 -29.43 -22.32
C GLY A 625 -20.53 -29.04 -22.97
N GLU A 626 -20.91 -27.77 -22.90
CA GLU A 626 -22.13 -27.25 -23.52
C GLU A 626 -22.03 -27.26 -25.07
N ILE A 627 -20.88 -26.90 -25.63
CA ILE A 627 -20.69 -26.80 -27.09
C ILE A 627 -19.89 -27.99 -27.60
N SER A 628 -20.59 -29.09 -27.90
CA SER A 628 -20.03 -30.38 -28.32
C SER A 628 -19.32 -30.41 -29.69
N ASN A 629 -19.36 -29.32 -30.47
CA ASN A 629 -18.79 -29.23 -31.82
C ASN A 629 -17.48 -28.40 -31.92
N ILE A 630 -16.97 -27.80 -30.84
CA ILE A 630 -15.64 -27.16 -30.80
C ILE A 630 -14.53 -28.22 -31.01
N VAL A 631 -13.47 -27.88 -31.76
CA VAL A 631 -12.26 -28.71 -31.91
C VAL A 631 -11.36 -28.49 -30.69
N ILE A 632 -10.85 -29.56 -30.08
CA ILE A 632 -9.88 -29.45 -28.97
C ILE A 632 -8.59 -30.11 -29.44
N ASN A 633 -7.58 -29.29 -29.75
CA ASN A 633 -6.26 -29.71 -30.23
C ASN A 633 -5.35 -30.23 -29.11
N ASP A 634 -4.30 -30.96 -29.48
CA ASP A 634 -3.30 -31.50 -28.54
C ASP A 634 -2.60 -30.41 -27.72
N GLU A 635 -2.40 -29.21 -28.28
CA GLU A 635 -1.78 -28.07 -27.58
C GLU A 635 -2.69 -27.48 -26.49
N VAL A 636 -3.99 -27.35 -26.75
CA VAL A 636 -5.00 -26.96 -25.76
C VAL A 636 -5.10 -28.02 -24.66
N GLY A 637 -5.17 -29.29 -25.05
CA GLY A 637 -5.20 -30.41 -24.11
C GLY A 637 -3.95 -30.48 -23.23
N ALA A 638 -2.76 -30.25 -23.79
CA ALA A 638 -1.51 -30.19 -23.04
C ALA A 638 -1.49 -29.00 -22.06
N SER A 639 -1.97 -27.82 -22.49
CA SER A 639 -2.04 -26.63 -21.63
C SER A 639 -2.99 -26.83 -20.45
N ILE A 640 -4.18 -27.40 -20.69
CA ILE A 640 -5.15 -27.73 -19.63
C ILE A 640 -4.58 -28.75 -18.63
N ASN A 641 -3.96 -29.84 -19.12
CA ASN A 641 -3.34 -30.83 -18.22
C ASN A 641 -2.17 -30.22 -17.42
N SER A 642 -1.32 -29.40 -18.06
CA SER A 642 -0.23 -28.69 -17.40
C SER A 642 -0.73 -27.72 -16.34
N ALA A 643 -1.85 -27.03 -16.58
CA ALA A 643 -2.48 -26.16 -15.60
C ALA A 643 -2.99 -26.95 -14.38
N VAL A 644 -3.74 -28.03 -14.63
CA VAL A 644 -4.28 -28.92 -13.59
C VAL A 644 -3.18 -29.55 -12.73
N ASP A 645 -2.14 -30.09 -13.36
CA ASP A 645 -1.02 -30.70 -12.64
C ASP A 645 -0.16 -29.65 -11.89
N SER A 646 -0.11 -28.40 -12.38
CA SER A 646 0.53 -27.28 -11.66
C SER A 646 -0.28 -26.84 -10.44
N ILE A 647 -1.62 -26.78 -10.53
CA ILE A 647 -2.51 -26.49 -9.39
C ILE A 647 -2.31 -27.53 -8.28
N GLN A 648 -2.31 -28.82 -8.64
CA GLN A 648 -2.12 -29.92 -7.68
C GLN A 648 -0.74 -29.85 -7.00
N GLN A 649 0.32 -29.51 -7.75
CA GLN A 649 1.65 -29.32 -7.18
C GLN A 649 1.74 -28.08 -6.28
N ALA A 650 1.18 -26.94 -6.69
CA ALA A 650 1.15 -25.72 -5.89
C ALA A 650 0.44 -25.96 -4.54
N SER A 651 -0.73 -26.61 -4.55
CA SER A 651 -1.46 -26.97 -3.34
C SER A 651 -0.65 -27.88 -2.40
N ALA A 652 0.03 -28.89 -2.94
CA ALA A 652 0.92 -29.76 -2.17
C ALA A 652 2.14 -29.02 -1.58
N LEU A 653 2.68 -28.01 -2.28
CA LEU A 653 3.80 -27.19 -1.83
C LEU A 653 3.37 -26.16 -0.77
N MET A 654 2.17 -25.57 -0.90
CA MET A 654 1.57 -24.72 0.14
C MET A 654 1.35 -25.49 1.45
N ALA A 655 0.86 -26.74 1.36
CA ALA A 655 0.70 -27.60 2.54
C ALA A 655 2.04 -27.97 3.21
N GLN A 656 3.13 -28.06 2.44
CA GLN A 656 4.50 -28.26 2.93
C GLN A 656 5.17 -26.98 3.47
N GLY A 657 4.56 -25.81 3.27
CA GLY A 657 5.12 -24.50 3.62
C GLY A 657 6.23 -24.00 2.69
N LYS A 658 6.33 -24.55 1.48
CA LYS A 658 7.32 -24.16 0.46
C LYS A 658 6.82 -23.02 -0.42
N LEU A 659 6.70 -21.83 0.16
CA LEU A 659 6.00 -20.70 -0.45
C LEU A 659 6.53 -20.26 -1.83
N VAL A 660 7.85 -20.13 -2.01
CA VAL A 660 8.44 -19.70 -3.30
C VAL A 660 8.30 -20.76 -4.40
N GLU A 661 8.38 -22.05 -4.05
CA GLU A 661 8.11 -23.14 -5.00
C GLU A 661 6.62 -23.19 -5.37
N ALA A 662 5.72 -23.02 -4.39
CA ALA A 662 4.28 -22.97 -4.61
C ALA A 662 3.88 -21.80 -5.53
N TYR A 663 4.45 -20.61 -5.32
CA TYR A 663 4.22 -19.44 -6.17
C TYR A 663 4.62 -19.68 -7.64
N LYS A 664 5.75 -20.35 -7.87
CA LYS A 664 6.18 -20.69 -9.25
C LYS A 664 5.21 -21.67 -9.92
N MET A 665 4.63 -22.59 -9.16
CA MET A 665 3.62 -23.52 -9.66
C MET A 665 2.23 -22.87 -9.83
N SER A 666 1.85 -21.89 -9.01
CA SER A 666 0.63 -21.10 -9.25
C SER A 666 0.76 -20.20 -10.48
N GLN A 667 1.95 -19.63 -10.71
CA GLN A 667 2.22 -18.84 -11.91
C GLN A 667 2.18 -19.71 -13.18
N SER A 668 2.77 -20.91 -13.17
CA SER A 668 2.68 -21.84 -14.31
C SER A 668 1.24 -22.34 -14.52
N ALA A 669 0.48 -22.59 -13.46
CA ALA A 669 -0.94 -22.92 -13.54
C ALA A 669 -1.76 -21.82 -14.22
N PHE A 670 -1.62 -20.58 -13.74
CA PHE A 670 -2.33 -19.42 -14.26
C PHE A 670 -1.99 -19.15 -15.74
N LEU A 671 -0.70 -19.11 -16.08
CA LEU A 671 -0.28 -18.89 -17.48
C LEU A 671 -0.77 -20.01 -18.40
N ALA A 672 -0.73 -21.28 -17.97
CA ALA A 672 -1.22 -22.40 -18.79
C ALA A 672 -2.76 -22.40 -18.95
N ALA A 673 -3.51 -22.00 -17.92
CA ALA A 673 -4.97 -21.84 -18.00
C ALA A 673 -5.39 -20.70 -18.94
N GLU A 674 -4.75 -19.53 -18.82
CA GLU A 674 -5.02 -18.38 -19.70
C GLU A 674 -4.58 -18.66 -21.14
N THR A 675 -3.44 -19.33 -21.34
CA THR A 675 -2.98 -19.78 -22.68
C THR A 675 -3.98 -20.73 -23.33
N ALA A 676 -4.54 -21.67 -22.55
CA ALA A 676 -5.57 -22.58 -23.04
C ALA A 676 -6.87 -21.83 -23.39
N PHE A 677 -7.30 -20.89 -22.56
CA PHE A 677 -8.55 -20.13 -22.76
C PHE A 677 -8.50 -19.16 -23.95
N MET A 678 -7.35 -18.49 -24.14
CA MET A 678 -7.14 -17.52 -25.23
C MET A 678 -6.71 -18.17 -26.55
N GLU A 679 -6.66 -19.51 -26.63
CA GLU A 679 -6.14 -20.20 -27.81
C GLU A 679 -7.04 -19.96 -29.05
N PRO A 680 -6.47 -19.60 -30.21
CA PRO A 680 -7.27 -19.18 -31.37
C PRO A 680 -8.22 -20.23 -31.93
N SER A 681 -8.00 -21.54 -31.78
CA SER A 681 -8.94 -22.58 -32.25
C SER A 681 -10.20 -22.71 -31.38
N LEU A 682 -10.17 -22.20 -30.14
CA LEU A 682 -11.36 -22.05 -29.29
C LEU A 682 -12.16 -20.78 -29.61
N LEU A 683 -11.46 -19.68 -29.94
CA LEU A 683 -12.07 -18.38 -30.26
C LEU A 683 -12.55 -18.29 -31.72
N ALA A 684 -11.83 -18.91 -32.66
CA ALA A 684 -12.20 -18.96 -34.05
C ALA A 684 -13.32 -19.99 -34.24
N LEU A 685 -14.55 -19.47 -34.37
CA LEU A 685 -15.74 -20.24 -34.73
C LEU A 685 -15.57 -20.94 -36.09
N LEU A 686 -14.89 -22.09 -36.10
CA LEU A 686 -15.18 -23.23 -37.00
C LEU A 686 -16.51 -23.90 -36.58
N TYR A 687 -17.49 -23.08 -36.24
CA TYR A 687 -18.85 -23.47 -35.95
C TYR A 687 -19.50 -23.89 -37.26
N PHE A 688 -19.43 -25.18 -37.55
CA PHE A 688 -20.33 -25.84 -38.49
C PHE A 688 -21.59 -26.22 -37.70
N PRO A 689 -22.67 -25.40 -37.71
CA PRO A 689 -23.92 -25.79 -37.06
C PRO A 689 -24.43 -27.10 -37.66
N ASP A 690 -25.08 -27.91 -36.84
CA ASP A 690 -25.61 -29.20 -37.28
C ASP A 690 -26.56 -29.03 -38.48
N ASP A 691 -27.30 -27.92 -38.57
CA ASP A 691 -28.12 -27.59 -39.75
C ASP A 691 -27.32 -27.49 -41.05
N GLN A 692 -26.11 -26.92 -41.02
CA GLN A 692 -25.21 -26.87 -42.19
C GLN A 692 -24.56 -28.23 -42.45
N LYS A 693 -24.23 -28.98 -41.40
CA LYS A 693 -23.78 -30.39 -41.49
C LYS A 693 -24.83 -31.24 -42.21
N TYR A 694 -26.10 -31.12 -41.83
CA TYR A 694 -27.22 -31.80 -42.49
C TYR A 694 -27.48 -31.26 -43.90
N ALA A 695 -27.37 -29.95 -44.14
CA ALA A 695 -27.53 -29.37 -45.48
C ALA A 695 -26.50 -29.90 -46.50
N ILE A 696 -25.28 -30.21 -46.06
CA ILE A 696 -24.25 -30.85 -46.91
C ILE A 696 -24.47 -32.36 -47.03
N TYR A 697 -24.79 -33.05 -45.94
CA TYR A 697 -24.87 -34.52 -45.94
C TYR A 697 -26.19 -35.09 -46.44
N ILE A 698 -27.33 -34.40 -46.28
CA ILE A 698 -28.63 -34.90 -46.78
C ILE A 698 -28.60 -35.10 -48.31
N PRO A 699 -28.15 -34.15 -49.16
CA PRO A 699 -28.06 -34.37 -50.60
C PRO A 699 -27.14 -35.53 -51.00
N LEU A 700 -26.08 -35.79 -50.24
CA LEU A 700 -25.12 -36.86 -50.50
C LEU A 700 -25.65 -38.24 -50.10
N PHE A 701 -26.26 -38.36 -48.92
CA PHE A 701 -26.66 -39.64 -48.35
C PHE A 701 -28.11 -40.03 -48.61
N LEU A 702 -29.05 -39.08 -48.77
CA LEU A 702 -30.47 -39.39 -49.00
C LEU A 702 -30.72 -40.25 -50.26
N PRO A 703 -30.04 -40.03 -51.41
CA PRO A 703 -30.16 -40.91 -52.58
C PRO A 703 -29.66 -42.35 -52.34
N ILE A 704 -28.73 -42.55 -51.40
CA ILE A 704 -28.16 -43.86 -51.03
C ILE A 704 -29.05 -44.54 -49.96
N MET A 705 -29.54 -43.78 -48.99
CA MET A 705 -30.38 -44.26 -47.90
C MET A 705 -31.78 -44.70 -48.38
N PHE A 706 -32.37 -44.03 -49.37
CA PHE A 706 -33.71 -44.37 -49.87
C PHE A 706 -33.81 -45.81 -50.43
N PRO A 707 -32.91 -46.28 -51.33
CA PRO A 707 -32.84 -47.69 -51.73
C PRO A 707 -32.56 -48.66 -50.57
N VAL A 708 -31.74 -48.27 -49.59
CA VAL A 708 -31.39 -49.11 -48.43
C VAL A 708 -32.61 -49.33 -47.53
N VAL A 709 -33.38 -48.29 -47.23
CA VAL A 709 -34.62 -48.39 -46.44
C VAL A 709 -35.68 -49.22 -47.18
N LEU A 710 -35.82 -49.06 -48.50
CA LEU A 710 -36.68 -49.91 -49.33
C LEU A 710 -36.23 -51.38 -49.30
N SER A 711 -34.92 -51.64 -49.41
CA SER A 711 -34.35 -52.99 -49.32
C SER A 711 -34.60 -53.62 -47.94
N LEU A 712 -34.40 -52.88 -46.85
CA LEU A 712 -34.67 -53.32 -45.48
C LEU A 712 -36.17 -53.59 -45.24
N LYS A 713 -37.07 -52.73 -45.75
CA LYS A 713 -38.52 -52.94 -45.70
C LYS A 713 -38.92 -54.24 -46.40
N ASN A 714 -38.36 -54.50 -47.58
CA ASN A 714 -38.61 -55.73 -48.34
C ASN A 714 -38.03 -56.96 -47.62
N LEU A 715 -36.87 -56.82 -46.96
CA LEU A 715 -36.29 -57.87 -46.10
C LEU A 715 -37.24 -58.24 -44.94
N LEU A 716 -37.75 -57.23 -44.23
CA LEU A 716 -38.67 -57.40 -43.10
C LEU A 716 -40.02 -58.00 -43.52
N LEU A 717 -40.53 -57.65 -44.70
CA LEU A 717 -41.74 -58.25 -45.27
C LEU A 717 -41.53 -59.72 -45.64
N TRP A 718 -40.38 -60.06 -46.24
CA TRP A 718 -39.99 -61.42 -46.58
C TRP A 718 -39.81 -62.31 -45.33
N PHE A 719 -39.08 -61.84 -44.32
CA PHE A 719 -38.96 -62.53 -43.03
C PHE A 719 -40.30 -62.71 -42.30
N ARG A 720 -41.28 -61.83 -42.53
CA ARG A 720 -42.65 -61.94 -42.02
C ARG A 720 -43.62 -62.69 -42.95
N GLY A 721 -43.12 -63.30 -44.04
CA GLY A 721 -43.92 -64.11 -44.96
C GLY A 721 -44.99 -63.35 -45.75
N LYS A 722 -44.87 -62.02 -45.88
CA LYS A 722 -45.85 -61.18 -46.60
C LYS A 722 -45.42 -60.97 -48.06
N PRO A 723 -46.33 -61.04 -49.04
CA PRO A 723 -45.99 -60.93 -50.46
C PRO A 723 -45.45 -59.54 -50.81
N ILE A 724 -44.34 -59.50 -51.55
CA ILE A 724 -43.73 -58.26 -52.03
C ILE A 724 -44.50 -57.81 -53.30
N HIS A 725 -45.45 -56.89 -53.14
CA HIS A 725 -46.14 -56.28 -54.28
C HIS A 725 -45.15 -55.48 -55.14
N LYS A 726 -44.99 -55.88 -56.40
CA LYS A 726 -44.36 -55.06 -57.44
C LYS A 726 -45.43 -54.27 -58.15
N GLU A 727 -45.48 -52.96 -57.92
CA GLU A 727 -46.06 -52.06 -58.91
C GLU A 727 -45.01 -51.83 -60.01
N LYS A 728 -45.41 -52.08 -61.26
CA LYS A 728 -44.76 -51.49 -62.42
C LYS A 728 -45.45 -50.16 -62.69
N MET A 729 -44.68 -49.09 -62.85
CA MET A 729 -45.04 -47.97 -63.70
C MET A 729 -43.88 -47.77 -64.68
N ASP A 730 -44.25 -47.40 -65.91
CA ASP A 730 -43.36 -47.34 -67.08
C ASP A 730 -42.40 -46.13 -67.06
#